data_AF-A0A8H5LJM9-F1
#
_entry.id   AF-A0A8H5LJM9-F1
#
_cell.length_a   1.000
_cell.length_b   1.000
_cell.length_c   1.000
_cell.angle_alpha   90.00
_cell.angle_beta   90.00
_cell.angle_gamma   90.00
#
_symmetry.space_group_name_H-M   'P 1'
#
loop_
_entity.id
_entity.type
_entity.pdbx_description
1 polymer ?
#
loop_
_entity_poly.entity_id
_entity_poly.type
_entity_poly.pdbx_seq_one_letter_code
_entity_poly.pdbx_strand_id
1 'polypeptide(L)'
;MKSSKYKRPFFHKLFRQVPSSPTTGFDADNIDLYRKCRILFTEVITSVVGRELIAELTDSEARTMAIFLRKLLDNQTALSEQERKDTLHTLSVLAKSAQLELELESVQCDFSQPISVDDSGCVYKGKYDNQLVRVQAIRVHRQDVSPKSTLKAHAGELAIRTYLSHPNILPFYGLYFTHESFLRVCIVSPWIEHGDLVQYLREFPDTSRISLLHDIISGLQYLHGLDIVHGDLKPRNIVVTRENRAMLAEFGLSRIVVTLASYASHLSTGTPAYLVPEMLLEDDDTPKKESDIWAFGCTCYEVLTGNVPFYQYRTASQLIRAFMAREAVCSKPEPIRWGSLEEQAWSKVEQCMEYDPDRRPTSEELLRSFTELNISDRRQPDVHSRKAIRSQQVSETSSKQSIVHYDKCCTLLMEIEGSSSSRRNLLGLRGEDAQAVADFLNKLLGDATLSQTKMKETLHLLARLVRSALVFPKSLFLQGARCELGHPVAEGGFGTIYKGTYKGQPVSFKAMRYSEDYRQNLKAQARELIFWAHLSHQNILPFLGIYHSTEKVQRICFISPWMENGDLVQYLQANPDIPRIPLLHDIINGLEYLHMFGIVHGDLKAKNVFISATQRGLLSDFGTVRLSETMTSTTTSMGTVHWQAPELFRDENSAPTKESDIWAFACTCYEVSTGLIPFHEYKPWQLIAAFVQGKVIPEKPQAASLSNWDEFDSYVWPLALSCWKYAPESRPTATQLLDSIVKFNIADNRPKMELEATIPRSDTNIDYDHVYRVLRQVQSNSATKEETADKE
;
A
#
# COMPACT_ATOMS: atom_id res chain seq x y z
N MET A 1 -37.00 39.32 -23.17
CA MET A 1 -35.75 39.38 -23.96
C MET A 1 -34.89 38.16 -23.63
N LYS A 2 -34.92 37.10 -24.45
CA LYS A 2 -34.24 35.81 -24.17
C LYS A 2 -33.24 35.48 -25.29
N SER A 3 -32.01 35.99 -25.23
CA SER A 3 -30.96 35.71 -26.22
C SER A 3 -29.57 35.98 -25.64
N SER A 4 -28.77 34.92 -25.43
CA SER A 4 -27.41 34.98 -24.87
C SER A 4 -26.45 35.80 -25.75
N LYS A 5 -26.67 35.80 -27.08
CA LYS A 5 -25.89 36.57 -28.07
C LYS A 5 -25.74 38.06 -27.74
N TYR A 6 -26.73 38.68 -27.08
CA TYR A 6 -26.65 40.10 -26.71
C TYR A 6 -26.01 40.36 -25.33
N LYS A 7 -25.87 39.35 -24.46
CA LYS A 7 -25.19 39.50 -23.15
C LYS A 7 -23.69 39.18 -23.20
N ARG A 8 -23.23 38.26 -24.07
CA ARG A 8 -21.79 37.93 -24.24
C ARG A 8 -20.87 39.17 -24.36
N PRO A 9 -21.16 40.19 -25.22
CA PRO A 9 -20.27 41.34 -25.37
C PRO A 9 -20.20 42.24 -24.12
N PHE A 10 -21.28 42.31 -23.35
CA PHE A 10 -21.32 43.07 -22.09
C PHE A 10 -20.41 42.41 -21.05
N PHE A 11 -20.52 41.10 -20.86
CA PHE A 11 -19.72 40.38 -19.87
C PHE A 11 -18.22 40.30 -20.24
N HIS A 12 -17.84 40.00 -21.50
CA HIS A 12 -16.42 40.11 -21.89
C HIS A 12 -15.86 41.54 -21.71
N LYS A 13 -16.67 42.59 -21.98
CA LYS A 13 -16.24 43.97 -21.75
C LYS A 13 -16.06 44.28 -20.25
N LEU A 14 -16.85 43.65 -19.39
CA LEU A 14 -16.73 43.75 -17.93
C LEU A 14 -15.50 42.99 -17.40
N PHE A 15 -15.28 41.74 -17.85
CA PHE A 15 -14.13 40.94 -17.41
C PHE A 15 -12.79 41.61 -17.79
N ARG A 16 -12.73 42.30 -18.93
CA ARG A 16 -11.57 43.13 -19.33
C ARG A 16 -11.34 44.40 -18.49
N GLN A 17 -12.24 44.74 -17.55
CA GLN A 17 -12.06 45.84 -16.60
C GLN A 17 -11.55 45.37 -15.23
N VAL A 18 -11.42 44.05 -15.01
CA VAL A 18 -10.79 43.49 -13.81
C VAL A 18 -9.26 43.54 -13.98
N PRO A 19 -8.49 44.09 -13.01
CA PRO A 19 -7.03 44.16 -13.13
C PRO A 19 -6.39 42.77 -13.24
N SER A 20 -5.46 42.62 -14.19
CA SER A 20 -4.74 41.35 -14.44
C SER A 20 -3.52 41.13 -13.54
N SER A 21 -3.12 42.12 -12.72
CA SER A 21 -1.95 42.02 -11.84
C SER A 21 -2.33 41.53 -10.43
N PRO A 22 -1.64 40.51 -9.88
CA PRO A 22 -1.80 40.13 -8.48
C PRO A 22 -1.12 41.09 -7.48
N THR A 23 -0.16 41.91 -7.92
CA THR A 23 0.82 42.58 -7.05
C THR A 23 0.43 43.99 -6.62
N THR A 24 -0.49 44.65 -7.32
CA THR A 24 -1.13 45.88 -6.83
C THR A 24 -2.20 45.53 -5.82
N GLY A 25 -2.12 46.13 -4.62
CA GLY A 25 -3.23 46.08 -3.66
C GLY A 25 -4.50 46.70 -4.25
N PHE A 26 -5.65 46.36 -3.69
CA PHE A 26 -6.82 47.24 -3.83
C PHE A 26 -6.61 48.40 -2.85
N ASP A 27 -5.83 49.40 -3.27
CA ASP A 27 -5.69 50.66 -2.53
C ASP A 27 -7.06 51.33 -2.35
N ALA A 28 -7.17 52.18 -1.33
CA ALA A 28 -8.45 52.76 -0.88
C ALA A 28 -9.23 53.48 -2.00
N ASP A 29 -8.52 54.01 -3.00
CA ASP A 29 -9.10 54.71 -4.15
C ASP A 29 -9.98 53.82 -5.05
N ASN A 30 -9.91 52.49 -4.92
CA ASN A 30 -10.60 51.54 -5.83
C ASN A 30 -11.74 50.74 -5.17
N ILE A 31 -12.22 51.17 -4.00
CA ILE A 31 -13.34 50.54 -3.26
C ILE A 31 -14.64 50.55 -4.09
N ASP A 32 -14.89 51.57 -4.90
CA ASP A 32 -16.07 51.66 -5.76
C ASP A 32 -16.06 50.62 -6.89
N LEU A 33 -14.90 50.36 -7.51
CA LEU A 33 -14.74 49.28 -8.49
C LEU A 33 -14.95 47.91 -7.82
N TYR A 34 -14.39 47.69 -6.63
CA TYR A 34 -14.62 46.44 -5.88
C TYR A 34 -16.11 46.22 -5.56
N ARG A 35 -16.84 47.27 -5.15
CA ARG A 35 -18.30 47.22 -4.90
C ARG A 35 -19.10 46.94 -6.17
N LYS A 36 -18.77 47.59 -7.28
CA LYS A 36 -19.42 47.40 -8.59
C LYS A 36 -19.18 45.98 -9.13
N CYS A 37 -17.93 45.52 -9.06
CA CYS A 37 -17.58 44.14 -9.37
C CYS A 37 -18.36 43.16 -8.49
N ARG A 38 -18.40 43.34 -7.15
CA ARG A 38 -19.16 42.45 -6.24
C ARG A 38 -20.61 42.30 -6.69
N ILE A 39 -21.34 43.41 -6.89
CA ILE A 39 -22.76 43.39 -7.27
C ILE A 39 -22.95 42.62 -8.58
N LEU A 40 -22.13 42.91 -9.60
CA LEU A 40 -22.24 42.28 -10.91
C LEU A 40 -21.83 40.79 -10.88
N PHE A 41 -20.85 40.40 -10.05
CA PHE A 41 -20.51 39.00 -9.85
C PHE A 41 -21.61 38.25 -9.08
N THR A 42 -22.23 38.85 -8.04
CA THR A 42 -23.42 38.29 -7.36
C THR A 42 -24.56 38.05 -8.36
N GLU A 43 -24.85 39.01 -9.25
CA GLU A 43 -25.86 38.85 -10.31
C GLU A 43 -25.51 37.75 -11.33
N VAL A 44 -24.22 37.50 -11.59
CA VAL A 44 -23.77 36.42 -12.48
C VAL A 44 -23.91 35.06 -11.81
N ILE A 45 -23.39 34.86 -10.59
CA ILE A 45 -23.39 33.55 -9.91
C ILE A 45 -24.79 33.09 -9.50
N THR A 46 -25.70 34.01 -9.21
CA THR A 46 -27.11 33.70 -8.90
C THR A 46 -27.97 33.46 -10.15
N SER A 47 -27.47 33.77 -11.35
CA SER A 47 -28.22 33.62 -12.61
C SER A 47 -27.82 32.37 -13.39
N VAL A 48 -28.79 31.56 -13.82
CA VAL A 48 -28.58 30.38 -14.69
C VAL A 48 -27.76 30.74 -15.94
N VAL A 49 -28.11 31.85 -16.61
CA VAL A 49 -27.39 32.34 -17.81
C VAL A 49 -25.97 32.83 -17.48
N GLY A 50 -25.73 33.26 -16.23
CA GLY A 50 -24.39 33.56 -15.75
C GLY A 50 -23.55 32.30 -15.57
N ARG A 51 -24.12 31.23 -15.01
CA ARG A 51 -23.46 29.91 -14.88
C ARG A 51 -23.15 29.27 -16.23
N GLU A 52 -24.01 29.43 -17.23
CA GLU A 52 -23.72 29.06 -18.62
C GLU A 52 -22.50 29.81 -19.16
N LEU A 53 -22.45 31.14 -18.99
CA LEU A 53 -21.34 31.98 -19.47
C LEU A 53 -20.01 31.73 -18.73
N ILE A 54 -20.05 31.31 -17.46
CA ILE A 54 -18.87 30.93 -16.67
C ILE A 54 -18.11 29.77 -17.32
N ALA A 55 -18.81 28.84 -17.98
CA ALA A 55 -18.21 27.72 -18.71
C ALA A 55 -17.61 28.10 -20.08
N GLU A 56 -17.84 29.33 -20.58
CA GLU A 56 -17.32 29.82 -21.87
C GLU A 56 -16.06 30.69 -21.72
N LEU A 57 -15.55 30.87 -20.50
CA LEU A 57 -14.38 31.71 -20.22
C LEU A 57 -13.06 31.05 -20.63
N THR A 58 -12.11 31.88 -21.05
CA THR A 58 -10.71 31.43 -21.23
C THR A 58 -10.06 31.16 -19.87
N ASP A 59 -9.07 30.25 -19.82
CA ASP A 59 -8.32 29.91 -18.60
C ASP A 59 -7.77 31.15 -17.87
N SER A 60 -7.40 32.20 -18.60
CA SER A 60 -6.92 33.47 -18.02
C SER A 60 -8.06 34.26 -17.36
N GLU A 61 -9.20 34.41 -18.02
CA GLU A 61 -10.37 35.10 -17.44
C GLU A 61 -10.91 34.32 -16.23
N ALA A 62 -10.93 32.99 -16.31
CA ALA A 62 -11.36 32.12 -15.24
C ALA A 62 -10.42 32.15 -14.02
N ARG A 63 -9.09 32.16 -14.23
CA ARG A 63 -8.10 32.37 -13.15
C ARG A 63 -8.24 33.75 -12.50
N THR A 64 -8.41 34.81 -13.28
CA THR A 64 -8.66 36.16 -12.73
C THR A 64 -9.96 36.23 -11.92
N MET A 65 -11.04 35.58 -12.38
CA MET A 65 -12.30 35.53 -11.63
C MET A 65 -12.17 34.72 -10.33
N ALA A 66 -11.44 33.59 -10.33
CA ALA A 66 -11.19 32.82 -9.12
C ALA A 66 -10.42 33.64 -8.05
N ILE A 67 -9.45 34.46 -8.46
CA ILE A 67 -8.73 35.38 -7.56
C ILE A 67 -9.67 36.45 -6.98
N PHE A 68 -10.63 36.97 -7.76
CA PHE A 68 -11.62 37.93 -7.26
C PHE A 68 -12.60 37.27 -6.27
N LEU A 69 -13.18 36.12 -6.62
CA LEU A 69 -14.13 35.39 -5.76
C LEU A 69 -13.48 34.91 -4.45
N ARG A 70 -12.18 34.59 -4.47
CA ARG A 70 -11.40 34.36 -3.23
C ARG A 70 -11.37 35.60 -2.33
N LYS A 71 -10.95 36.77 -2.86
CA LYS A 71 -10.96 38.05 -2.12
C LYS A 71 -12.36 38.47 -1.66
N LEU A 72 -13.41 37.90 -2.25
CA LEU A 72 -14.81 38.09 -1.82
C LEU A 72 -15.17 37.17 -0.64
N LEU A 73 -14.73 35.91 -0.65
CA LEU A 73 -14.93 34.95 0.45
C LEU A 73 -14.08 35.25 1.69
N ASP A 74 -12.86 35.76 1.50
CA ASP A 74 -11.97 36.19 2.60
C ASP A 74 -12.61 37.34 3.41
N ASN A 75 -13.44 38.17 2.77
CA ASN A 75 -14.11 39.33 3.37
C ASN A 75 -15.47 38.93 3.99
N GLN A 76 -15.43 38.09 5.03
CA GLN A 76 -16.57 37.29 5.49
C GLN A 76 -17.84 38.07 5.90
N THR A 77 -17.74 39.35 6.21
CA THR A 77 -18.89 40.21 6.60
C THR A 77 -19.75 40.68 5.42
N ALA A 78 -19.41 40.25 4.19
CA ALA A 78 -19.88 40.87 2.96
C ALA A 78 -20.86 40.02 2.11
N LEU A 79 -21.23 38.82 2.53
CA LEU A 79 -22.08 37.88 1.78
C LEU A 79 -23.11 37.18 2.69
N SER A 80 -24.31 36.91 2.16
CA SER A 80 -25.24 35.96 2.77
C SER A 80 -24.78 34.50 2.58
N GLU A 81 -25.37 33.58 3.36
CA GLU A 81 -25.03 32.14 3.28
C GLU A 81 -25.25 31.57 1.87
N GLN A 82 -26.36 31.95 1.21
CA GLN A 82 -26.67 31.51 -0.15
C GLN A 82 -25.67 32.08 -1.17
N GLU A 83 -25.31 33.37 -1.08
CA GLU A 83 -24.26 33.95 -1.93
C GLU A 83 -22.91 33.27 -1.71
N ARG A 84 -22.60 32.82 -0.48
CA ARG A 84 -21.39 32.06 -0.17
C ARG A 84 -21.38 30.68 -0.84
N LYS A 85 -22.51 29.96 -0.80
CA LYS A 85 -22.69 28.68 -1.52
C LYS A 85 -22.59 28.86 -3.03
N ASP A 86 -23.26 29.87 -3.59
CA ASP A 86 -23.21 30.15 -5.04
C ASP A 86 -21.81 30.62 -5.50
N THR A 87 -21.06 31.31 -4.63
CA THR A 87 -19.66 31.69 -4.88
C THR A 87 -18.75 30.47 -4.89
N LEU A 88 -18.89 29.57 -3.92
CA LEU A 88 -18.08 28.33 -3.84
C LEU A 88 -18.43 27.32 -4.93
N HIS A 89 -19.72 27.19 -5.27
CA HIS A 89 -20.17 26.42 -6.44
C HIS A 89 -19.57 26.99 -7.74
N THR A 90 -19.58 28.32 -7.92
CA THR A 90 -18.93 28.97 -9.06
C THR A 90 -17.42 28.73 -9.09
N LEU A 91 -16.74 28.76 -7.94
CA LEU A 91 -15.31 28.42 -7.84
C LEU A 91 -15.04 26.95 -8.21
N SER A 92 -15.93 26.01 -7.88
CA SER A 92 -15.80 24.61 -8.33
C SER A 92 -15.97 24.48 -9.85
N VAL A 93 -16.93 25.19 -10.46
CA VAL A 93 -17.10 25.23 -11.92
C VAL A 93 -15.87 25.85 -12.61
N LEU A 94 -15.34 26.96 -12.06
CA LEU A 94 -14.11 27.58 -12.54
C LEU A 94 -12.88 26.68 -12.39
N ALA A 95 -12.78 25.91 -11.30
CA ALA A 95 -11.68 24.97 -11.12
C ALA A 95 -11.69 23.84 -12.16
N LYS A 96 -12.88 23.40 -12.59
CA LYS A 96 -13.04 22.38 -13.65
C LYS A 96 -12.64 22.91 -15.04
N SER A 97 -12.83 24.20 -15.32
CA SER A 97 -12.45 24.80 -16.61
C SER A 97 -11.02 25.34 -16.65
N ALA A 98 -10.60 26.10 -15.65
CA ALA A 98 -9.42 26.99 -15.70
C ALA A 98 -8.05 26.30 -15.61
N GLN A 99 -8.01 24.96 -15.55
CA GLN A 99 -6.81 24.15 -15.29
C GLN A 99 -5.95 24.77 -14.17
N LEU A 100 -6.57 25.01 -13.01
CA LEU A 100 -5.91 25.61 -11.86
C LEU A 100 -4.76 24.72 -11.37
N GLU A 101 -3.55 25.27 -11.35
CA GLU A 101 -2.34 24.55 -10.96
C GLU A 101 -2.34 24.30 -9.45
N LEU A 102 -2.90 23.16 -9.05
CA LEU A 102 -2.79 22.61 -7.70
C LEU A 102 -1.39 22.02 -7.44
N GLU A 103 -0.54 21.91 -8.46
CA GLU A 103 0.79 21.29 -8.41
C GLU A 103 1.85 22.26 -7.88
N LEU A 104 2.47 21.91 -6.76
CA LEU A 104 3.54 22.68 -6.12
C LEU A 104 4.90 22.31 -6.72
N GLU A 105 5.64 23.28 -7.24
CA GLU A 105 6.88 23.06 -7.99
C GLU A 105 8.02 22.37 -7.20
N SER A 106 8.11 22.60 -5.88
CA SER A 106 9.12 21.93 -5.05
C SER A 106 8.76 21.91 -3.57
N VAL A 107 8.84 20.71 -2.96
CA VAL A 107 8.68 20.51 -1.52
C VAL A 107 9.87 19.69 -1.02
N GLN A 108 10.61 20.24 -0.06
CA GLN A 108 11.78 19.59 0.53
C GLN A 108 11.33 18.71 1.69
N CYS A 109 11.18 17.41 1.45
CA CYS A 109 10.66 16.45 2.42
C CYS A 109 11.54 15.21 2.44
N ASP A 110 11.90 14.70 3.62
CA ASP A 110 12.59 13.42 3.76
C ASP A 110 11.54 12.29 3.76
N PHE A 111 11.28 11.72 2.59
CA PHE A 111 10.33 10.63 2.43
C PHE A 111 10.82 9.29 3.04
N SER A 112 12.00 9.23 3.66
CA SER A 112 12.49 8.07 4.43
C SER A 112 12.15 8.09 5.92
N GLN A 113 11.65 9.22 6.45
CA GLN A 113 11.30 9.37 7.87
C GLN A 113 9.85 9.87 8.05
N PRO A 114 8.84 9.00 7.92
CA PRO A 114 7.47 9.34 8.29
C PRO A 114 7.38 9.58 9.81
N ILE A 115 6.55 10.55 10.20
CA ILE A 115 6.24 10.87 11.60
C ILE A 115 5.10 9.95 12.09
N SER A 116 4.07 9.82 11.26
CA SER A 116 3.03 8.81 11.40
C SER A 116 2.88 8.04 10.08
N VAL A 117 2.55 6.76 10.22
CA VAL A 117 2.09 5.88 9.15
C VAL A 117 0.73 5.36 9.59
N ASP A 118 -0.26 5.45 8.71
CA ASP A 118 -1.66 5.16 9.01
C ASP A 118 -2.39 4.59 7.79
N ASP A 119 -3.69 4.41 7.96
CA ASP A 119 -4.60 3.77 7.02
C ASP A 119 -4.74 4.56 5.70
N SER A 120 -4.59 5.90 5.72
CA SER A 120 -4.75 6.77 4.54
C SER A 120 -3.41 7.06 3.83
N GLY A 121 -2.30 7.04 4.58
CA GLY A 121 -0.96 7.09 4.02
C GLY A 121 0.15 7.33 5.02
N CYS A 122 1.12 8.14 4.61
CA CYS A 122 2.33 8.39 5.38
C CYS A 122 2.55 9.91 5.52
N VAL A 123 2.68 10.38 6.75
CA VAL A 123 2.72 11.81 7.09
C VAL A 123 4.15 12.21 7.46
N TYR A 124 4.65 13.24 6.80
CA TYR A 124 6.02 13.70 6.89
C TYR A 124 6.14 15.18 7.25
N LYS A 125 7.33 15.58 7.73
CA LYS A 125 7.70 16.98 7.95
C LYS A 125 8.46 17.49 6.72
N GLY A 126 7.77 18.26 5.88
CA GLY A 126 8.37 18.90 4.72
C GLY A 126 8.71 20.37 4.95
N LYS A 127 9.34 20.97 3.94
CA LYS A 127 9.44 22.42 3.78
C LYS A 127 8.92 22.89 2.41
N TYR A 128 7.97 23.80 2.41
CA TYR A 128 7.37 24.41 1.20
C TYR A 128 7.21 25.93 1.38
N ASP A 129 7.55 26.73 0.36
CA ASP A 129 7.84 28.17 0.49
C ASP A 129 8.56 28.50 1.82
N ASN A 130 9.64 27.75 2.07
CA ASN A 130 10.43 27.76 3.30
C ASN A 130 9.71 27.36 4.61
N GLN A 131 8.37 27.28 4.68
CA GLN A 131 7.59 26.89 5.85
C GLN A 131 7.80 25.44 6.24
N LEU A 132 7.73 25.12 7.53
CA LEU A 132 7.39 23.75 7.94
C LEU A 132 5.97 23.42 7.45
N VAL A 133 5.82 22.28 6.79
CA VAL A 133 4.54 21.77 6.28
C VAL A 133 4.34 20.31 6.66
N ARG A 134 3.08 19.93 6.89
CA ARG A 134 2.65 18.54 6.88
C ARG A 134 2.59 18.12 5.41
N VAL A 135 3.30 17.05 5.06
CA VAL A 135 3.27 16.45 3.72
C VAL A 135 2.75 15.03 3.88
N GLN A 136 1.53 14.77 3.41
CA GLN A 136 0.89 13.46 3.50
C GLN A 136 0.93 12.79 2.13
N ALA A 137 1.67 11.68 2.00
CA ALA A 137 1.69 10.89 0.78
C ALA A 137 0.48 9.94 0.73
N ILE A 138 -0.43 10.14 -0.24
CA ILE A 138 -1.56 9.23 -0.49
C ILE A 138 -1.02 7.90 -1.02
N ARG A 139 -1.56 6.79 -0.50
CA ARG A 139 -1.14 5.42 -0.83
C ARG A 139 -1.69 4.89 -2.18
N VAL A 140 -1.35 5.58 -3.26
CA VAL A 140 -1.80 5.25 -4.63
C VAL A 140 -1.37 3.83 -5.04
N HIS A 141 -2.36 2.99 -5.34
CA HIS A 141 -2.19 1.69 -5.96
C HIS A 141 -2.01 1.83 -7.48
N ARG A 142 -1.25 0.90 -8.05
CA ARG A 142 -0.56 1.13 -9.34
C ARG A 142 -1.25 0.55 -10.59
N GLN A 143 -2.46 0.02 -10.43
CA GLN A 143 -3.24 -0.52 -11.55
C GLN A 143 -4.40 0.42 -11.90
N ASP A 144 -4.35 0.87 -13.15
CA ASP A 144 -5.46 1.24 -14.05
C ASP A 144 -5.71 2.71 -14.40
N VAL A 145 -5.22 3.70 -13.66
CA VAL A 145 -5.33 5.12 -14.07
C VAL A 145 -4.06 5.92 -13.77
N SER A 146 -3.65 6.82 -14.68
CA SER A 146 -2.56 7.76 -14.38
C SER A 146 -3.02 8.70 -13.25
N PRO A 147 -2.24 8.92 -12.17
CA PRO A 147 -2.73 9.71 -11.05
C PRO A 147 -3.10 11.14 -11.46
N LYS A 148 -2.37 11.72 -12.43
CA LYS A 148 -2.70 13.04 -12.99
C LYS A 148 -4.02 13.07 -13.78
N SER A 149 -4.47 11.97 -14.40
CA SER A 149 -5.81 11.92 -15.03
C SER A 149 -6.93 11.72 -14.02
N THR A 150 -6.76 10.91 -12.97
CA THR A 150 -7.75 10.80 -11.87
C THR A 150 -7.90 12.13 -11.15
N LEU A 151 -6.78 12.76 -10.77
CA LEU A 151 -6.79 14.07 -10.10
C LEU A 151 -7.31 15.18 -11.03
N LYS A 152 -7.21 15.04 -12.36
CA LYS A 152 -7.86 15.95 -13.31
C LYS A 152 -9.38 15.76 -13.35
N ALA A 153 -9.88 14.53 -13.24
CA ALA A 153 -11.32 14.26 -13.11
C ALA A 153 -11.90 14.85 -11.81
N HIS A 154 -11.15 14.75 -10.70
CA HIS A 154 -11.53 15.28 -9.38
C HIS A 154 -11.00 16.69 -9.08
N ALA A 155 -10.43 17.41 -10.07
CA ALA A 155 -9.78 18.71 -9.85
C ALA A 155 -10.74 19.76 -9.24
N GLY A 156 -12.02 19.72 -9.63
CA GLY A 156 -13.06 20.60 -9.09
C GLY A 156 -13.49 20.31 -7.66
N GLU A 157 -13.17 19.14 -7.12
CA GLU A 157 -13.39 18.77 -5.71
C GLU A 157 -12.16 19.17 -4.88
N LEU A 158 -10.96 18.86 -5.39
CA LEU A 158 -9.68 19.24 -4.78
C LEU A 158 -9.47 20.75 -4.68
N ALA A 159 -9.88 21.52 -5.70
CA ALA A 159 -9.73 22.96 -5.71
C ALA A 159 -10.61 23.67 -4.67
N ILE A 160 -11.79 23.14 -4.34
CA ILE A 160 -12.63 23.68 -3.25
C ILE A 160 -11.83 23.77 -1.95
N ARG A 161 -10.98 22.76 -1.68
CA ARG A 161 -10.11 22.70 -0.49
C ARG A 161 -9.12 23.89 -0.42
N THR A 162 -8.74 24.50 -1.55
CA THR A 162 -7.90 25.73 -1.59
C THR A 162 -8.64 27.02 -1.21
N TYR A 163 -9.98 26.96 -1.15
CA TYR A 163 -10.88 28.10 -0.90
C TYR A 163 -11.72 27.95 0.39
N LEU A 164 -11.61 26.83 1.11
CA LEU A 164 -12.21 26.68 2.43
C LEU A 164 -11.48 27.55 3.46
N SER A 165 -12.24 28.23 4.31
CA SER A 165 -11.73 29.19 5.30
C SER A 165 -12.59 29.12 6.57
N HIS A 166 -12.14 28.32 7.53
CA HIS A 166 -12.83 28.07 8.79
C HIS A 166 -11.80 27.67 9.86
N PRO A 167 -11.89 28.16 11.12
CA PRO A 167 -10.89 27.91 12.16
C PRO A 167 -10.68 26.43 12.50
N ASN A 168 -11.68 25.57 12.23
CA ASN A 168 -11.61 24.13 12.48
C ASN A 168 -11.38 23.29 11.21
N ILE A 169 -10.86 23.88 10.12
CA ILE A 169 -10.52 23.17 8.88
C ILE A 169 -9.04 23.40 8.56
N LEU A 170 -8.26 22.33 8.43
CA LEU A 170 -6.83 22.41 8.13
C LEU A 170 -6.60 23.00 6.72
N PRO A 171 -5.87 24.14 6.57
CA PRO A 171 -5.66 24.76 5.27
C PRO A 171 -4.90 23.87 4.29
N PHE A 172 -5.37 23.81 3.04
CA PHE A 172 -4.73 23.07 1.97
C PHE A 172 -3.86 24.01 1.12
N TYR A 173 -2.55 23.74 1.06
CA TYR A 173 -1.60 24.52 0.26
C TYR A 173 -1.52 24.05 -1.20
N GLY A 174 -1.71 22.75 -1.44
CA GLY A 174 -1.70 22.16 -2.78
C GLY A 174 -1.31 20.67 -2.78
N LEU A 175 -1.15 20.14 -3.98
CA LEU A 175 -0.59 18.82 -4.25
C LEU A 175 0.88 18.94 -4.62
N TYR A 176 1.73 18.10 -4.06
CA TYR A 176 3.10 17.89 -4.53
C TYR A 176 3.20 16.52 -5.18
N PHE A 177 3.77 16.45 -6.38
CA PHE A 177 4.06 15.19 -7.05
C PHE A 177 5.54 14.88 -6.92
N THR A 178 5.89 13.73 -6.35
CA THR A 178 7.31 13.37 -6.21
C THR A 178 7.91 13.06 -7.57
N HIS A 179 8.95 13.80 -7.97
CA HIS A 179 9.78 13.51 -9.15
C HIS A 179 10.70 12.26 -8.98
N GLU A 180 10.46 11.46 -7.95
CA GLU A 180 11.08 10.16 -7.76
C GLU A 180 10.42 9.12 -8.69
N SER A 181 11.06 7.96 -8.84
CA SER A 181 10.66 6.90 -9.78
C SER A 181 9.31 6.22 -9.44
N PHE A 182 8.63 6.71 -8.39
CA PHE A 182 7.25 6.42 -8.02
C PHE A 182 6.55 7.77 -7.79
N LEU A 183 5.54 8.09 -8.59
CA LEU A 183 4.77 9.34 -8.47
C LEU A 183 3.81 9.26 -7.27
N ARG A 184 4.29 9.58 -6.07
CA ARG A 184 3.44 9.81 -4.90
C ARG A 184 2.61 11.07 -5.15
N VAL A 185 1.33 11.01 -4.80
CA VAL A 185 0.46 12.19 -4.72
C VAL A 185 0.52 12.66 -3.28
N CYS A 186 1.20 13.78 -3.02
CA CYS A 186 1.35 14.31 -1.67
C CYS A 186 0.41 15.50 -1.46
N ILE A 187 -0.41 15.46 -0.41
CA ILE A 187 -1.16 16.62 0.09
C ILE A 187 -0.24 17.46 0.96
N VAL A 188 -0.26 18.77 0.76
CA VAL A 188 0.56 19.72 1.53
C VAL A 188 -0.34 20.70 2.27
N SER A 189 -0.08 20.86 3.57
CA SER A 189 -0.81 21.73 4.49
C SER A 189 0.16 22.34 5.52
N PRO A 190 -0.25 23.31 6.37
CA PRO A 190 0.57 23.78 7.48
C PRO A 190 1.12 22.62 8.34
N TRP A 191 2.30 22.81 8.91
CA TRP A 191 2.75 21.97 10.02
C TRP A 191 2.01 22.40 11.29
N ILE A 192 1.39 21.45 11.98
CA ILE A 192 0.63 21.67 13.21
C ILE A 192 1.39 20.96 14.35
N GLU A 193 1.74 21.67 15.42
CA GLU A 193 2.79 21.17 16.33
C GLU A 193 2.43 19.96 17.20
N HIS A 194 1.19 19.79 17.64
CA HIS A 194 0.82 18.66 18.50
C HIS A 194 0.42 17.38 17.74
N GLY A 195 0.56 17.37 16.41
CA GLY A 195 0.22 16.20 15.59
C GLY A 195 -1.28 15.93 15.57
N ASP A 196 -1.64 14.64 15.61
CA ASP A 196 -3.03 14.18 15.62
C ASP A 196 -3.66 14.15 17.02
N LEU A 197 -4.99 14.05 17.07
CA LEU A 197 -5.78 14.11 18.30
C LEU A 197 -5.48 12.95 19.28
N VAL A 198 -5.07 11.77 18.79
CA VAL A 198 -4.74 10.61 19.62
C VAL A 198 -3.37 10.80 20.28
N GLN A 199 -2.40 11.35 19.56
CA GLN A 199 -1.14 11.78 20.16
C GLN A 199 -1.38 12.89 21.19
N TYR A 200 -2.11 13.95 20.81
CA TYR A 200 -2.37 15.09 21.68
C TYR A 200 -3.10 14.70 22.99
N LEU A 201 -4.16 13.88 22.93
CA LEU A 201 -4.88 13.45 24.14
C LEU A 201 -4.05 12.53 25.06
N ARG A 202 -2.96 11.93 24.55
CA ARG A 202 -2.00 11.17 25.37
C ARG A 202 -0.98 12.09 26.06
N GLU A 203 -0.58 13.17 25.41
CA GLU A 203 0.36 14.16 25.95
C GLU A 203 -0.33 15.16 26.90
N PHE A 204 -1.60 15.49 26.67
CA PHE A 204 -2.38 16.50 27.38
C PHE A 204 -3.73 15.92 27.90
N PRO A 205 -3.72 14.92 28.80
CA PRO A 205 -4.90 14.14 29.18
C PRO A 205 -5.98 14.94 29.93
N ASP A 206 -5.58 16.04 30.59
CA ASP A 206 -6.46 16.96 31.34
C ASP A 206 -7.19 17.98 30.46
N THR A 207 -7.02 17.92 29.13
CA THR A 207 -7.68 18.86 28.21
C THR A 207 -9.19 18.65 28.16
N SER A 208 -9.95 19.73 28.05
CA SER A 208 -11.40 19.70 27.85
C SER A 208 -11.76 18.97 26.54
N ARG A 209 -12.13 17.69 26.67
CA ARG A 209 -12.62 16.82 25.60
C ARG A 209 -13.85 17.42 24.91
N ILE A 210 -14.75 18.03 25.67
CA ILE A 210 -15.94 18.75 25.17
C ILE A 210 -15.55 19.89 24.22
N SER A 211 -14.52 20.67 24.56
CA SER A 211 -14.07 21.80 23.75
C SER A 211 -13.38 21.37 22.44
N LEU A 212 -12.75 20.18 22.44
CA LEU A 212 -12.22 19.54 21.22
C LEU A 212 -13.36 18.97 20.35
N LEU A 213 -14.36 18.32 20.95
CA LEU A 213 -15.54 17.84 20.21
C LEU A 213 -16.37 18.98 19.61
N HIS A 214 -16.45 20.12 20.30
CA HIS A 214 -17.06 21.35 19.78
C HIS A 214 -16.31 21.89 18.55
N ASP A 215 -14.98 21.93 18.58
CA ASP A 215 -14.15 22.28 17.41
C ASP A 215 -14.40 21.33 16.23
N ILE A 216 -14.47 20.02 16.49
CA ILE A 216 -14.65 18.97 15.46
C ILE A 216 -16.01 19.11 14.78
N ILE A 217 -17.10 19.24 15.55
CA ILE A 217 -18.45 19.40 14.97
C ILE A 217 -18.65 20.76 14.31
N SER A 218 -17.97 21.81 14.79
CA SER A 218 -17.89 23.12 14.15
C SER A 218 -17.26 23.01 12.75
N GLY A 219 -16.15 22.27 12.62
CA GLY A 219 -15.56 21.95 11.31
C GLY A 219 -16.50 21.13 10.41
N LEU A 220 -17.17 20.12 10.96
CA LEU A 220 -18.02 19.22 10.17
C LEU A 220 -19.31 19.92 9.69
N GLN A 221 -19.92 20.75 10.53
CA GLN A 221 -21.08 21.56 10.17
C GLN A 221 -20.75 22.54 9.02
N TYR A 222 -19.55 23.13 9.03
CA TYR A 222 -19.09 23.98 7.92
C TYR A 222 -18.96 23.21 6.60
N LEU A 223 -18.47 21.96 6.63
CA LEU A 223 -18.42 21.10 5.44
C LEU A 223 -19.84 20.70 4.96
N HIS A 224 -20.68 20.18 5.86
CA HIS A 224 -22.04 19.73 5.55
C HIS A 224 -22.95 20.86 5.02
N GLY A 225 -22.79 22.08 5.55
CA GLY A 225 -23.50 23.29 5.09
C GLY A 225 -23.10 23.74 3.68
N LEU A 226 -21.90 23.36 3.23
CA LEU A 226 -21.39 23.55 1.87
C LEU A 226 -21.63 22.33 0.94
N ASP A 227 -22.39 21.34 1.41
CA ASP A 227 -22.67 20.08 0.72
C ASP A 227 -21.43 19.17 0.50
N ILE A 228 -20.43 19.32 1.37
CA ILE A 228 -19.19 18.52 1.36
C ILE A 228 -19.27 17.43 2.44
N VAL A 229 -19.10 16.17 2.02
CA VAL A 229 -18.92 15.00 2.91
C VAL A 229 -17.42 14.81 3.18
N HIS A 230 -17.05 14.51 4.43
CA HIS A 230 -15.70 14.20 4.86
C HIS A 230 -15.30 12.76 4.45
N GLY A 231 -16.12 11.77 4.82
CA GLY A 231 -16.02 10.36 4.39
C GLY A 231 -14.81 9.58 4.90
N ASP A 232 -14.11 10.07 5.94
CA ASP A 232 -13.04 9.36 6.68
C ASP A 232 -12.78 10.11 8.01
N LEU A 233 -13.83 10.40 8.78
CA LEU A 233 -13.72 11.17 10.02
C LEU A 233 -13.29 10.26 11.18
N LYS A 234 -12.09 10.49 11.72
CA LYS A 234 -11.52 9.75 12.85
C LYS A 234 -10.48 10.61 13.58
N PRO A 235 -10.18 10.37 14.88
CA PRO A 235 -9.18 11.13 15.65
C PRO A 235 -7.83 11.33 14.95
N ARG A 236 -7.34 10.35 14.18
CA ARG A 236 -6.08 10.44 13.43
C ARG A 236 -6.10 11.49 12.31
N ASN A 237 -7.27 11.78 11.75
CA ASN A 237 -7.49 12.77 10.69
C ASN A 237 -7.83 14.15 11.26
N ILE A 238 -7.66 14.35 12.57
CA ILE A 238 -7.94 15.59 13.29
C ILE A 238 -6.63 16.04 13.95
N VAL A 239 -6.20 17.26 13.67
CA VAL A 239 -4.92 17.80 14.17
C VAL A 239 -5.15 18.94 15.17
N VAL A 240 -4.22 19.15 16.11
CA VAL A 240 -4.41 20.09 17.22
C VAL A 240 -3.37 21.22 17.24
N THR A 241 -3.82 22.47 17.16
CA THR A 241 -2.94 23.66 17.18
C THR A 241 -2.39 23.95 18.59
N ARG A 242 -1.35 24.78 18.70
CA ARG A 242 -0.74 25.20 19.99
C ARG A 242 -1.74 25.86 20.95
N GLU A 243 -2.79 26.44 20.40
CA GLU A 243 -3.91 27.09 21.09
C GLU A 243 -4.91 26.04 21.63
N ASN A 244 -4.57 24.75 21.49
CA ASN A 244 -5.34 23.58 21.88
C ASN A 244 -6.64 23.43 21.08
N ARG A 245 -6.67 23.90 19.82
CA ARG A 245 -7.84 23.87 18.93
C ARG A 245 -7.76 22.70 17.96
N ALA A 246 -8.87 21.97 17.78
CA ALA A 246 -8.93 20.88 16.81
C ALA A 246 -9.29 21.41 15.40
N MET A 247 -8.64 20.83 14.37
CA MET A 247 -8.92 21.09 12.95
C MET A 247 -9.12 19.77 12.20
N LEU A 248 -10.15 19.70 11.35
CA LEU A 248 -10.35 18.55 10.46
C LEU A 248 -9.36 18.60 9.30
N ALA A 249 -8.69 17.49 9.04
CA ALA A 249 -7.90 17.24 7.84
C ALA A 249 -8.62 16.22 6.94
N GLU A 250 -8.04 15.90 5.79
CA GLU A 250 -8.34 14.69 4.98
C GLU A 250 -9.76 14.54 4.34
N PHE A 251 -10.73 15.37 4.75
CA PHE A 251 -12.11 15.44 4.21
C PHE A 251 -12.22 15.48 2.67
N GLY A 252 -13.21 14.78 2.13
CA GLY A 252 -13.57 14.82 0.71
C GLY A 252 -12.55 14.15 -0.22
N LEU A 253 -11.51 13.50 0.33
CA LEU A 253 -10.54 12.72 -0.43
C LEU A 253 -10.94 11.24 -0.53
N SER A 254 -11.88 10.75 0.29
CA SER A 254 -12.30 9.34 0.35
C SER A 254 -12.60 8.76 -1.02
N ARG A 255 -13.42 9.43 -1.86
CA ARG A 255 -13.71 9.00 -3.25
C ARG A 255 -12.47 8.99 -4.16
N ILE A 256 -11.53 9.92 -3.97
CA ILE A 256 -10.27 9.97 -4.73
C ILE A 256 -9.32 8.85 -4.26
N VAL A 257 -9.28 8.56 -2.96
CA VAL A 257 -8.51 7.45 -2.39
C VAL A 257 -9.10 6.13 -2.84
N VAL A 258 -10.43 5.92 -2.79
CA VAL A 258 -11.13 4.74 -3.34
C VAL A 258 -10.90 4.55 -4.85
N THR A 259 -10.73 5.64 -5.61
CA THR A 259 -10.42 5.58 -7.05
C THR A 259 -8.92 5.39 -7.34
N LEU A 260 -8.04 5.69 -6.38
CA LEU A 260 -6.58 5.52 -6.48
C LEU A 260 -6.04 4.33 -5.68
N ALA A 261 -6.85 3.69 -4.83
CA ALA A 261 -6.54 2.55 -3.98
C ALA A 261 -7.81 1.72 -3.84
N SER A 262 -7.73 0.42 -4.16
CA SER A 262 -8.90 -0.47 -4.27
C SER A 262 -9.79 -0.42 -3.03
N TYR A 263 -11.12 -0.39 -3.20
CA TYR A 263 -12.09 -0.39 -2.09
C TYR A 263 -11.84 -1.47 -1.02
N ALA A 264 -11.23 -2.60 -1.40
CA ALA A 264 -10.78 -3.64 -0.48
C ALA A 264 -9.74 -3.17 0.57
N SER A 265 -9.01 -2.08 0.34
CA SER A 265 -8.11 -1.47 1.33
C SER A 265 -8.89 -0.88 2.48
N HIS A 266 -9.92 -0.05 2.24
CA HIS A 266 -10.71 0.54 3.34
C HIS A 266 -11.33 -0.52 4.27
N LEU A 267 -11.73 -1.67 3.73
CA LEU A 267 -12.30 -2.80 4.50
C LEU A 267 -11.26 -3.70 5.21
N SER A 268 -9.97 -3.63 4.86
CA SER A 268 -8.91 -4.49 5.44
C SER A 268 -7.75 -3.72 6.09
N THR A 269 -7.67 -2.43 5.85
CA THR A 269 -6.62 -1.51 6.35
C THR A 269 -7.19 -0.29 7.05
N GLY A 270 -8.49 -0.02 6.96
CA GLY A 270 -9.13 0.97 7.81
C GLY A 270 -9.30 0.43 9.23
N THR A 271 -9.14 1.30 10.23
CA THR A 271 -9.50 1.01 11.63
C THR A 271 -10.99 0.62 11.69
N PRO A 272 -11.36 -0.67 11.86
CA PRO A 272 -12.70 -1.16 11.51
C PRO A 272 -13.80 -0.69 12.46
N ALA A 273 -13.40 -0.14 13.62
CA ALA A 273 -14.26 0.50 14.59
C ALA A 273 -15.02 1.74 14.05
N TYR A 274 -14.55 2.32 12.95
CA TYR A 274 -15.18 3.48 12.28
C TYR A 274 -16.01 3.06 11.05
N LEU A 275 -16.18 1.76 10.78
CA LEU A 275 -17.03 1.28 9.70
C LEU A 275 -18.49 1.68 9.94
N VAL A 276 -19.13 2.10 8.86
CA VAL A 276 -20.50 2.62 8.80
C VAL A 276 -21.44 1.46 8.43
N PRO A 277 -22.45 1.09 9.24
CA PRO A 277 -23.21 -0.15 9.04
C PRO A 277 -23.94 -0.24 7.70
N GLU A 278 -24.55 0.85 7.21
CA GLU A 278 -25.26 0.84 5.93
C GLU A 278 -24.32 0.54 4.74
N MET A 279 -23.08 1.04 4.78
CA MET A 279 -22.05 0.76 3.76
C MET A 279 -21.51 -0.68 3.78
N LEU A 280 -21.95 -1.51 4.72
CA LEU A 280 -21.70 -2.96 4.76
C LEU A 280 -22.90 -3.80 4.30
N LEU A 281 -24.05 -3.16 4.05
CA LEU A 281 -25.35 -3.81 3.84
C LEU A 281 -26.04 -3.42 2.52
N GLU A 282 -25.72 -2.25 1.95
CA GLU A 282 -26.25 -1.74 0.69
C GLU A 282 -25.27 -1.96 -0.49
N ASP A 283 -25.78 -1.98 -1.73
CA ASP A 283 -24.97 -2.03 -2.96
C ASP A 283 -24.41 -0.64 -3.37
N ASP A 284 -24.82 0.45 -2.71
CA ASP A 284 -24.26 1.80 -2.87
C ASP A 284 -23.22 2.07 -1.77
N ASP A 285 -21.96 2.16 -2.18
CA ASP A 285 -20.79 2.34 -1.30
C ASP A 285 -20.36 3.81 -1.13
N THR A 286 -21.20 4.76 -1.54
CA THR A 286 -20.92 6.20 -1.45
C THR A 286 -21.14 6.73 -0.03
N PRO A 287 -20.13 7.34 0.63
CA PRO A 287 -20.32 8.00 1.93
C PRO A 287 -21.31 9.16 1.85
N LYS A 288 -22.24 9.22 2.82
CA LYS A 288 -23.31 10.24 2.95
C LYS A 288 -23.04 11.12 4.19
N LYS A 289 -23.76 12.23 4.39
CA LYS A 289 -23.53 13.12 5.55
C LYS A 289 -23.82 12.41 6.88
N GLU A 290 -24.80 11.52 6.83
CA GLU A 290 -25.28 10.66 7.90
C GLU A 290 -24.20 9.63 8.29
N SER A 291 -23.36 9.22 7.34
CA SER A 291 -22.18 8.38 7.56
C SER A 291 -21.08 9.12 8.32
N ASP A 292 -20.88 10.43 8.05
CA ASP A 292 -19.97 11.26 8.85
C ASP A 292 -20.50 11.52 10.26
N ILE A 293 -21.83 11.56 10.47
CA ILE A 293 -22.40 11.63 11.83
C ILE A 293 -22.08 10.36 12.63
N TRP A 294 -22.20 9.17 12.02
CA TRP A 294 -21.78 7.91 12.64
C TRP A 294 -20.28 7.93 13.02
N ALA A 295 -19.43 8.39 12.09
CA ALA A 295 -18.00 8.52 12.30
C ALA A 295 -17.63 9.59 13.36
N PHE A 296 -18.43 10.65 13.48
CA PHE A 296 -18.35 11.62 14.59
C PHE A 296 -18.77 10.99 15.93
N GLY A 297 -19.77 10.10 15.95
CA GLY A 297 -20.10 9.29 17.12
C GLY A 297 -18.93 8.42 17.59
N CYS A 298 -18.32 7.66 16.67
CA CYS A 298 -17.12 6.87 16.93
C CYS A 298 -15.95 7.75 17.43
N THR A 299 -15.76 8.92 16.83
CA THR A 299 -14.76 9.92 17.24
C THR A 299 -15.03 10.42 18.67
N CYS A 300 -16.28 10.73 19.01
CA CYS A 300 -16.67 11.10 20.38
C CYS A 300 -16.39 9.98 21.38
N TYR A 301 -16.66 8.71 21.02
CA TYR A 301 -16.35 7.57 21.88
C TYR A 301 -14.86 7.50 22.23
N GLU A 302 -13.98 7.60 21.23
CA GLU A 302 -12.52 7.53 21.46
C GLU A 302 -12.00 8.74 22.24
N VAL A 303 -12.48 9.95 21.91
CA VAL A 303 -12.10 11.18 22.60
C VAL A 303 -12.59 11.23 24.05
N LEU A 304 -13.78 10.71 24.36
CA LEU A 304 -14.31 10.68 25.73
C LEU A 304 -13.71 9.54 26.56
N THR A 305 -13.56 8.33 26.00
CA THR A 305 -13.13 7.15 26.77
C THR A 305 -11.63 6.88 26.75
N GLY A 306 -10.91 7.36 25.74
CA GLY A 306 -9.52 6.95 25.45
C GLY A 306 -9.38 5.55 24.84
N ASN A 307 -10.48 4.84 24.57
CA ASN A 307 -10.51 3.52 23.94
C ASN A 307 -11.08 3.63 22.52
N VAL A 308 -10.50 2.90 21.58
CA VAL A 308 -11.06 2.74 20.23
C VAL A 308 -12.50 2.18 20.34
N PRO A 309 -13.50 2.69 19.59
CA PRO A 309 -14.84 2.14 19.62
C PRO A 309 -14.87 0.65 19.29
N PHE A 310 -15.86 -0.08 19.81
CA PHE A 310 -16.02 -1.52 19.58
C PHE A 310 -14.80 -2.41 19.97
N TYR A 311 -13.91 -1.95 20.87
CA TYR A 311 -12.67 -2.66 21.24
C TYR A 311 -12.85 -4.10 21.78
N GLN A 312 -14.06 -4.48 22.19
CA GLN A 312 -14.36 -5.84 22.64
C GLN A 312 -14.41 -6.88 21.50
N TYR A 313 -14.62 -6.45 20.25
CA TYR A 313 -14.59 -7.32 19.08
C TYR A 313 -13.14 -7.42 18.57
N ARG A 314 -12.50 -8.57 18.77
CA ARG A 314 -11.04 -8.74 18.65
C ARG A 314 -10.52 -8.71 17.21
N THR A 315 -11.38 -8.88 16.22
CA THR A 315 -11.01 -8.83 14.79
C THR A 315 -12.10 -8.11 13.98
N ALA A 316 -11.72 -7.53 12.84
CA ALA A 316 -12.68 -6.92 11.90
C ALA A 316 -13.81 -7.90 11.54
N SER A 317 -13.50 -9.18 11.31
CA SER A 317 -14.49 -10.23 11.02
C SER A 317 -15.44 -10.54 12.18
N GLN A 318 -15.07 -10.27 13.43
CA GLN A 318 -16.01 -10.35 14.57
C GLN A 318 -16.95 -9.14 14.57
N LEU A 319 -16.41 -7.94 14.37
CA LEU A 319 -17.19 -6.69 14.35
C LEU A 319 -18.15 -6.63 13.16
N ILE A 320 -17.71 -6.99 11.95
CA ILE A 320 -18.55 -7.04 10.74
C ILE A 320 -19.68 -8.06 10.89
N ARG A 321 -19.44 -9.24 11.51
CA ARG A 321 -20.53 -10.17 11.84
C ARG A 321 -21.53 -9.57 12.83
N ALA A 322 -21.05 -8.85 13.84
CA ALA A 322 -21.92 -8.19 14.81
C ALA A 322 -22.75 -7.06 14.14
N PHE A 323 -22.17 -6.26 13.23
CA PHE A 323 -22.92 -5.27 12.46
C PHE A 323 -23.97 -5.92 11.56
N MET A 324 -23.63 -6.99 10.83
CA MET A 324 -24.59 -7.72 9.98
C MET A 324 -25.74 -8.35 10.79
N ALA A 325 -25.48 -8.80 12.03
CA ALA A 325 -26.50 -9.31 12.94
C ALA A 325 -27.29 -8.20 13.68
N ARG A 326 -26.86 -6.93 13.58
CA ARG A 326 -27.29 -5.79 14.43
C ARG A 326 -27.05 -6.04 15.93
N GLU A 327 -26.00 -6.82 16.24
CA GLU A 327 -25.51 -7.17 17.57
C GLU A 327 -24.25 -6.38 17.97
N ALA A 328 -23.72 -5.47 17.12
CA ALA A 328 -22.59 -4.63 17.50
C ALA A 328 -23.08 -3.51 18.45
N VAL A 329 -22.53 -3.50 19.67
CA VAL A 329 -22.86 -2.54 20.74
C VAL A 329 -21.62 -1.74 21.10
N CYS A 330 -21.73 -0.42 21.19
CA CYS A 330 -20.64 0.44 21.68
C CYS A 330 -20.92 0.92 23.11
N SER A 331 -20.75 0.01 24.07
CA SER A 331 -21.14 0.22 25.47
C SER A 331 -20.30 1.27 26.20
N LYS A 332 -20.95 2.03 27.10
CA LYS A 332 -20.32 2.97 28.04
C LYS A 332 -19.39 2.25 29.02
N PRO A 333 -18.12 2.67 29.19
CA PRO A 333 -17.20 2.08 30.17
C PRO A 333 -17.59 2.33 31.64
N GLU A 334 -17.70 1.23 32.39
CA GLU A 334 -18.01 1.20 33.83
C GLU A 334 -16.77 0.86 34.67
N PRO A 335 -16.55 1.47 35.87
CA PRO A 335 -17.21 2.64 36.44
C PRO A 335 -16.26 3.85 36.42
N ILE A 336 -16.06 4.46 35.25
CA ILE A 336 -15.41 5.78 35.18
C ILE A 336 -16.34 6.79 35.87
N ARG A 337 -15.82 7.72 36.67
CA ARG A 337 -16.62 8.84 37.19
C ARG A 337 -16.80 9.91 36.11
N TRP A 338 -17.78 9.70 35.24
CA TRP A 338 -18.24 10.68 34.26
C TRP A 338 -18.71 11.96 34.98
N GLY A 339 -18.28 13.13 34.48
CA GLY A 339 -18.85 14.42 34.88
C GLY A 339 -20.16 14.68 34.16
N SER A 340 -20.94 15.68 34.61
CA SER A 340 -22.27 15.93 34.05
C SER A 340 -22.24 16.50 32.62
N LEU A 341 -21.11 17.03 32.14
CA LEU A 341 -20.95 17.48 30.76
C LEU A 341 -20.63 16.31 29.82
N GLU A 342 -19.78 15.40 30.28
CA GLU A 342 -19.43 14.16 29.59
C GLU A 342 -20.63 13.20 29.52
N GLU A 343 -21.49 13.19 30.54
CA GLU A 343 -22.77 12.46 30.54
C GLU A 343 -23.74 13.00 29.47
N GLN A 344 -23.84 14.33 29.32
CA GLN A 344 -24.68 14.95 28.29
C GLN A 344 -24.09 14.76 26.88
N ALA A 345 -22.76 14.78 26.74
CA ALA A 345 -22.09 14.42 25.50
C ALA A 345 -22.30 12.93 25.15
N TRP A 346 -22.33 12.04 26.14
CA TRP A 346 -22.57 10.61 25.92
C TRP A 346 -23.91 10.33 25.22
N SER A 347 -24.99 10.98 25.66
CA SER A 347 -26.30 10.86 25.01
C SER A 347 -26.28 11.32 23.53
N LYS A 348 -25.35 12.20 23.15
CA LYS A 348 -25.11 12.59 21.74
C LYS A 348 -24.29 11.55 20.97
N VAL A 349 -23.37 10.83 21.62
CA VAL A 349 -22.67 9.67 21.02
C VAL A 349 -23.68 8.60 20.61
N GLU A 350 -24.60 8.25 21.51
CA GLU A 350 -25.65 7.26 21.26
C GLU A 350 -26.57 7.66 20.10
N GLN A 351 -26.97 8.94 20.03
CA GLN A 351 -27.76 9.49 18.91
C GLN A 351 -26.99 9.47 17.57
N CYS A 352 -25.66 9.63 17.58
CA CYS A 352 -24.84 9.55 16.38
C CYS A 352 -24.65 8.10 15.89
N MET A 353 -24.61 7.14 16.82
CA MET A 353 -24.34 5.72 16.55
C MET A 353 -25.62 4.87 16.40
N GLU A 354 -26.68 5.47 15.86
CA GLU A 354 -27.91 4.77 15.47
C GLU A 354 -27.71 4.05 14.11
N TYR A 355 -28.23 2.82 13.99
CA TYR A 355 -28.09 1.98 12.80
C TYR A 355 -28.91 2.50 11.60
N ASP A 356 -29.98 3.24 11.88
CA ASP A 356 -30.86 3.86 10.89
C ASP A 356 -30.33 5.27 10.57
N PRO A 357 -29.74 5.52 9.38
CA PRO A 357 -29.05 6.78 9.08
C PRO A 357 -29.99 8.00 9.15
N ASP A 358 -31.27 7.82 8.76
CA ASP A 358 -32.30 8.88 8.78
C ASP A 358 -32.68 9.34 10.19
N ARG A 359 -32.23 8.64 11.24
CA ARG A 359 -32.45 9.01 12.65
C ARG A 359 -31.28 9.75 13.29
N ARG A 360 -30.12 9.80 12.63
CA ARG A 360 -28.93 10.45 13.17
C ARG A 360 -29.15 11.98 13.18
N PRO A 361 -28.77 12.69 14.26
CA PRO A 361 -28.96 14.13 14.36
C PRO A 361 -28.08 14.87 13.35
N THR A 362 -28.55 16.00 12.83
CA THR A 362 -27.75 16.78 11.87
C THR A 362 -26.53 17.40 12.56
N SER A 363 -25.48 17.67 11.77
CA SER A 363 -24.29 18.38 12.25
C SER A 363 -24.57 19.78 12.82
N GLU A 364 -25.69 20.41 12.41
CA GLU A 364 -26.12 21.69 12.97
C GLU A 364 -26.75 21.52 14.35
N GLU A 365 -27.61 20.52 14.55
CA GLU A 365 -28.21 20.20 15.85
C GLU A 365 -27.16 19.73 16.87
N LEU A 366 -26.17 18.98 16.41
CA LEU A 366 -25.00 18.62 17.19
C LEU A 366 -24.14 19.85 17.53
N LEU A 367 -23.86 20.74 16.57
CA LEU A 367 -23.11 21.98 16.87
C LEU A 367 -23.83 22.86 17.90
N ARG A 368 -25.16 23.01 17.80
CA ARG A 368 -25.97 23.69 18.83
C ARG A 368 -25.80 23.00 20.19
N SER A 369 -26.00 21.67 20.24
CA SER A 369 -25.85 20.85 21.46
C SER A 369 -24.47 20.99 22.11
N PHE A 370 -23.37 20.88 21.34
CA PHE A 370 -22.01 20.98 21.87
C PHE A 370 -21.62 22.42 22.24
N THR A 371 -22.26 23.44 21.64
CA THR A 371 -22.06 24.84 22.05
C THR A 371 -22.64 25.11 23.44
N GLU A 372 -23.79 24.50 23.76
CA GLU A 372 -24.40 24.54 25.10
C GLU A 372 -23.56 23.79 26.15
N LEU A 373 -22.75 22.82 25.75
CA LEU A 373 -21.80 22.12 26.63
C LEU A 373 -20.45 22.85 26.77
N ASN A 374 -20.03 23.66 25.79
CA ASN A 374 -18.72 24.33 25.74
C ASN A 374 -18.72 25.77 26.33
N ILE A 375 -19.64 26.09 27.24
CA ILE A 375 -19.85 27.44 27.82
C ILE A 375 -18.60 28.01 28.52
N SER A 376 -17.66 27.16 28.95
CA SER A 376 -16.47 27.54 29.73
C SER A 376 -15.19 27.77 28.92
N ASP A 377 -15.22 27.68 27.58
CA ASP A 377 -14.03 27.80 26.73
C ASP A 377 -13.32 29.15 26.86
N ARG A 378 -11.99 29.11 26.97
CA ARG A 378 -11.10 30.28 27.12
C ARG A 378 -9.90 30.24 26.17
N ARG A 379 -9.87 29.33 25.20
CA ARG A 379 -8.79 29.19 24.22
C ARG A 379 -8.80 30.37 23.24
N GLN A 380 -7.63 30.90 22.90
CA GLN A 380 -7.52 32.01 21.94
C GLN A 380 -7.67 31.54 20.48
N PRO A 381 -8.01 32.43 19.53
CA PRO A 381 -7.95 32.15 18.10
C PRO A 381 -6.51 32.22 17.56
N ASP A 382 -6.12 31.27 16.71
CA ASP A 382 -4.78 31.19 16.09
C ASP A 382 -4.58 32.24 14.96
N VAL A 383 -3.36 32.78 14.86
CA VAL A 383 -2.96 33.83 13.93
C VAL A 383 -1.43 33.78 13.65
N HIS A 384 -0.87 32.90 12.78
CA HIS A 384 0.26 33.20 11.83
C HIS A 384 0.80 32.02 10.98
N SER A 385 1.62 32.31 9.95
CA SER A 385 2.42 31.33 9.17
C SER A 385 3.57 31.99 8.34
N ARG A 386 4.83 31.44 8.31
CA ARG A 386 5.93 31.53 7.25
C ARG A 386 7.47 31.34 7.65
N LYS A 387 8.21 30.34 7.05
CA LYS A 387 9.73 30.13 6.79
C LYS A 387 10.64 29.38 7.88
N ALA A 388 11.88 28.77 7.75
CA ALA A 388 13.03 28.57 6.76
C ALA A 388 13.91 27.21 6.85
N ILE A 389 15.21 27.11 6.41
CA ILE A 389 15.82 26.10 5.43
C ILE A 389 16.79 24.83 5.76
N ARG A 390 18.14 24.74 5.47
CA ARG A 390 19.01 23.53 5.03
C ARG A 390 20.49 23.38 5.66
N SER A 391 21.49 22.44 5.41
CA SER A 391 21.73 21.00 4.94
C SER A 391 23.26 20.51 4.86
N GLN A 392 23.60 19.18 4.68
CA GLN A 392 24.87 18.48 4.15
C GLN A 392 26.18 18.22 5.04
N GLN A 393 27.20 17.31 4.86
CA GLN A 393 27.56 16.04 4.07
C GLN A 393 28.76 15.15 4.68
N VAL A 394 29.56 14.30 3.94
CA VAL A 394 30.29 13.02 4.41
C VAL A 394 31.59 12.55 3.60
N SER A 395 32.26 11.42 3.99
CA SER A 395 33.16 10.41 3.25
C SER A 395 34.71 10.35 3.57
N GLU A 396 35.62 9.34 3.36
CA GLU A 396 35.74 7.82 3.29
C GLU A 396 37.29 7.41 3.16
N THR A 397 37.91 6.21 2.91
CA THR A 397 37.60 4.80 2.44
C THR A 397 38.60 3.66 2.96
N SER A 398 39.06 2.62 2.18
CA SER A 398 39.64 1.27 2.58
C SER A 398 40.47 0.58 1.40
N SER A 399 41.27 -0.54 1.34
CA SER A 399 42.06 -1.55 2.18
C SER A 399 42.91 -2.58 1.27
N LYS A 400 43.76 -3.54 1.78
CA LYS A 400 44.44 -4.69 1.02
C LYS A 400 45.27 -5.77 1.82
N GLN A 401 44.94 -7.09 1.85
CA GLN A 401 45.87 -8.17 2.39
C GLN A 401 45.62 -9.70 2.02
N SER A 402 44.92 -10.05 0.94
CA SER A 402 43.81 -11.05 0.95
C SER A 402 43.98 -12.61 0.96
N ILE A 403 45.14 -13.26 0.67
CA ILE A 403 45.14 -14.64 0.09
C ILE A 403 45.29 -15.87 1.04
N VAL A 404 46.06 -15.82 2.14
CA VAL A 404 46.58 -17.04 2.84
C VAL A 404 45.54 -17.81 3.67
N HIS A 405 44.30 -17.33 3.72
CA HIS A 405 43.35 -17.70 4.77
C HIS A 405 42.12 -18.48 4.31
N TYR A 406 41.97 -18.79 3.01
CA TYR A 406 40.78 -19.47 2.46
C TYR A 406 40.45 -20.78 3.19
N ASP A 407 41.36 -21.76 3.15
CA ASP A 407 41.14 -23.09 3.74
C ASP A 407 40.84 -23.01 5.25
N LYS A 408 41.49 -22.05 5.93
CA LYS A 408 41.29 -21.80 7.35
C LYS A 408 39.90 -21.25 7.67
N CYS A 409 39.26 -20.54 6.74
CA CYS A 409 37.86 -20.11 6.86
C CYS A 409 36.92 -21.31 6.76
N CYS A 410 37.20 -22.25 5.84
CA CYS A 410 36.39 -23.45 5.62
C CYS A 410 36.31 -24.31 6.90
N THR A 411 37.43 -24.57 7.56
CA THR A 411 37.47 -25.36 8.81
C THR A 411 36.65 -24.69 9.93
N LEU A 412 36.88 -23.40 10.19
CA LEU A 412 36.16 -22.65 11.23
C LEU A 412 34.65 -22.61 10.98
N LEU A 413 34.22 -22.54 9.71
CA LEU A 413 32.79 -22.53 9.39
C LEU A 413 32.09 -23.82 9.83
N MET A 414 32.72 -24.98 9.63
CA MET A 414 32.16 -26.27 10.06
C MET A 414 32.06 -26.36 11.59
N GLU A 415 33.08 -25.87 12.30
CA GLU A 415 33.10 -25.80 13.78
C GLU A 415 31.99 -24.86 14.30
N ILE A 416 31.78 -23.72 13.64
CA ILE A 416 30.72 -22.75 13.96
C ILE A 416 29.33 -23.35 13.70
N GLU A 417 29.12 -24.06 12.59
CA GLU A 417 27.82 -24.65 12.23
C GLU A 417 27.36 -25.73 13.22
N GLY A 418 28.29 -26.49 13.81
CA GLY A 418 28.01 -27.43 14.90
C GLY A 418 27.56 -26.76 16.21
N SER A 419 27.92 -25.49 16.44
CA SER A 419 27.67 -24.78 17.69
C SER A 419 26.42 -23.87 17.65
N SER A 420 25.51 -24.08 18.59
CA SER A 420 24.28 -23.25 18.73
C SER A 420 24.53 -21.88 19.38
N SER A 421 25.67 -21.67 20.03
CA SER A 421 26.16 -20.37 20.48
C SER A 421 26.87 -19.64 19.33
N SER A 422 27.80 -20.31 18.64
CA SER A 422 28.55 -19.70 17.53
C SER A 422 27.66 -19.32 16.34
N ARG A 423 26.66 -20.14 15.97
CA ARG A 423 25.65 -19.75 14.95
C ARG A 423 24.86 -18.49 15.32
N ARG A 424 24.60 -18.21 16.60
CA ARG A 424 23.97 -16.95 17.02
C ARG A 424 24.93 -15.78 16.89
N ASN A 425 26.20 -15.96 17.29
CA ASN A 425 27.23 -14.95 17.14
C ASN A 425 27.47 -14.58 15.66
N LEU A 426 27.52 -15.57 14.74
CA LEU A 426 27.66 -15.33 13.29
C LEU A 426 26.52 -14.49 12.70
N LEU A 427 25.28 -14.75 13.12
CA LEU A 427 24.11 -13.98 12.67
C LEU A 427 24.03 -12.57 13.30
N GLY A 428 24.87 -12.28 14.30
CA GLY A 428 25.08 -10.97 14.89
C GLY A 428 25.98 -10.04 14.09
N LEU A 429 26.79 -10.56 13.15
CA LEU A 429 27.71 -9.77 12.31
C LEU A 429 26.99 -8.70 11.49
N ARG A 430 27.63 -7.55 11.27
CA ARG A 430 27.12 -6.41 10.48
C ARG A 430 28.24 -5.79 9.65
N GLY A 431 27.90 -4.94 8.68
CA GLY A 431 28.89 -4.18 7.91
C GLY A 431 29.84 -5.06 7.10
N GLU A 432 31.13 -4.68 7.06
CA GLU A 432 32.16 -5.35 6.27
C GLU A 432 32.36 -6.82 6.67
N ASP A 433 32.41 -7.12 7.98
CA ASP A 433 32.48 -8.49 8.52
C ASP A 433 31.43 -9.42 7.90
N ALA A 434 30.17 -8.97 7.91
CA ALA A 434 29.05 -9.74 7.40
C ALA A 434 29.10 -9.86 5.87
N GLN A 435 29.49 -8.79 5.16
CA GLN A 435 29.64 -8.80 3.72
C GLN A 435 30.74 -9.79 3.28
N ALA A 436 31.88 -9.80 3.97
CA ALA A 436 32.99 -10.70 3.67
C ALA A 436 32.62 -12.17 3.89
N VAL A 437 31.92 -12.49 4.99
CA VAL A 437 31.40 -13.84 5.25
C VAL A 437 30.31 -14.23 4.24
N ALA A 438 29.45 -13.30 3.80
CA ALA A 438 28.44 -13.57 2.77
C ALA A 438 29.05 -13.82 1.38
N ASP A 439 30.07 -13.04 0.99
CA ASP A 439 30.86 -13.27 -0.23
C ASP A 439 31.54 -14.65 -0.21
N PHE A 440 32.14 -15.02 0.92
CA PHE A 440 32.78 -16.33 1.13
C PHE A 440 31.76 -17.49 1.06
N LEU A 441 30.64 -17.40 1.76
CA LEU A 441 29.58 -18.42 1.73
C LEU A 441 29.00 -18.61 0.31
N ASN A 442 28.84 -17.53 -0.47
CA ASN A 442 28.39 -17.62 -1.86
C ASN A 442 29.46 -18.24 -2.78
N LYS A 443 30.76 -17.98 -2.54
CA LYS A 443 31.84 -18.63 -3.31
C LYS A 443 31.91 -20.12 -2.98
N LEU A 444 31.74 -20.49 -1.70
CA LEU A 444 31.67 -21.87 -1.24
C LEU A 444 30.48 -22.62 -1.87
N LEU A 445 29.29 -22.02 -1.96
CA LEU A 445 28.14 -22.60 -2.67
C LEU A 445 28.32 -22.77 -4.19
N GLY A 446 29.40 -22.22 -4.77
CA GLY A 446 29.82 -22.48 -6.14
C GLY A 446 30.80 -23.66 -6.29
N ASP A 447 31.23 -24.28 -5.18
CA ASP A 447 32.16 -25.41 -5.18
C ASP A 447 31.42 -26.74 -5.43
N ALA A 448 31.75 -27.40 -6.55
CA ALA A 448 31.14 -28.65 -6.97
C ALA A 448 31.51 -29.86 -6.08
N THR A 449 32.39 -29.70 -5.09
CA THR A 449 32.77 -30.77 -4.14
C THR A 449 31.84 -30.88 -2.92
N LEU A 450 30.92 -29.93 -2.73
CA LEU A 450 29.95 -29.96 -1.62
C LEU A 450 28.92 -31.09 -1.76
N SER A 451 28.65 -31.79 -0.66
CA SER A 451 27.52 -32.73 -0.58
C SER A 451 26.18 -31.97 -0.54
N GLN A 452 25.09 -32.57 -1.00
CA GLN A 452 23.75 -31.94 -0.99
C GLN A 452 23.33 -31.47 0.41
N THR A 453 23.64 -32.25 1.46
CA THR A 453 23.39 -31.87 2.86
C THR A 453 24.15 -30.61 3.23
N LYS A 454 25.45 -30.53 2.90
CA LYS A 454 26.28 -29.37 3.21
C LYS A 454 25.87 -28.14 2.41
N MET A 455 25.59 -28.29 1.11
CA MET A 455 25.03 -27.24 0.26
C MET A 455 23.72 -26.69 0.84
N LYS A 456 22.82 -27.56 1.33
CA LYS A 456 21.57 -27.16 1.99
C LYS A 456 21.81 -26.39 3.30
N GLU A 457 22.73 -26.84 4.14
CA GLU A 457 23.13 -26.15 5.38
C GLU A 457 23.71 -24.75 5.10
N THR A 458 24.74 -24.69 4.26
CA THR A 458 25.44 -23.44 3.89
C THR A 458 24.51 -22.45 3.19
N LEU A 459 23.57 -22.93 2.35
CA LEU A 459 22.53 -22.09 1.73
C LEU A 459 21.57 -21.49 2.77
N HIS A 460 21.14 -22.28 3.75
CA HIS A 460 20.31 -21.78 4.85
C HIS A 460 21.08 -20.83 5.77
N LEU A 461 22.39 -21.03 5.95
CA LEU A 461 23.25 -20.11 6.72
C LEU A 461 23.42 -18.77 6.01
N LEU A 462 23.74 -18.78 4.71
CA LEU A 462 23.84 -17.59 3.88
C LEU A 462 22.52 -16.81 3.87
N ALA A 463 21.39 -17.49 3.60
CA ALA A 463 20.08 -16.84 3.57
C ALA A 463 19.70 -16.18 4.92
N ARG A 464 20.17 -16.75 6.05
CA ARG A 464 19.98 -16.16 7.39
C ARG A 464 20.90 -14.98 7.66
N LEU A 465 22.16 -15.03 7.23
CA LEU A 465 23.13 -13.94 7.37
C LEU A 465 22.75 -12.72 6.52
N VAL A 466 22.42 -12.95 5.24
CA VAL A 466 21.97 -11.92 4.29
C VAL A 466 20.71 -11.23 4.84
N ARG A 467 19.76 -11.99 5.42
CA ARG A 467 18.58 -11.45 6.10
C ARG A 467 18.88 -10.71 7.42
N SER A 468 19.87 -11.12 8.22
CA SER A 468 20.16 -10.44 9.50
C SER A 468 20.97 -9.15 9.31
N ALA A 469 21.88 -9.14 8.32
CA ALA A 469 22.83 -8.06 8.11
C ALA A 469 22.54 -7.14 6.89
N LEU A 470 21.64 -7.54 5.97
CA LEU A 470 21.34 -6.82 4.71
C LEU A 470 22.55 -6.63 3.77
N VAL A 471 23.40 -7.65 3.71
CA VAL A 471 24.58 -7.70 2.83
C VAL A 471 24.36 -8.80 1.79
N PHE A 472 24.36 -8.45 0.50
CA PHE A 472 24.21 -9.42 -0.59
C PHE A 472 25.57 -9.77 -1.19
N PRO A 473 25.82 -11.04 -1.57
CA PRO A 473 27.10 -11.41 -2.18
C PRO A 473 27.39 -10.62 -3.45
N LYS A 474 28.58 -10.01 -3.53
CA LYS A 474 28.99 -9.10 -4.62
C LYS A 474 28.96 -9.77 -6.00
N SER A 475 29.17 -11.09 -6.03
CA SER A 475 29.15 -11.95 -7.23
C SER A 475 27.78 -12.06 -7.89
N LEU A 476 26.69 -11.69 -7.20
CA LEU A 476 25.35 -11.66 -7.77
C LEU A 476 25.09 -10.40 -8.59
N PHE A 477 25.86 -9.32 -8.43
CA PHE A 477 25.58 -8.03 -9.09
C PHE A 477 26.10 -7.99 -10.54
N LEU A 478 25.19 -7.87 -11.50
CA LEU A 478 25.49 -7.95 -12.93
C LEU A 478 25.98 -6.61 -13.50
N GLN A 479 27.29 -6.50 -13.66
CA GLN A 479 27.90 -5.42 -14.43
C GLN A 479 27.53 -5.55 -15.92
N GLY A 480 27.14 -4.44 -16.55
CA GLY A 480 26.81 -4.39 -17.97
C GLY A 480 25.39 -4.82 -18.35
N ALA A 481 24.51 -5.12 -17.39
CA ALA A 481 23.07 -5.21 -17.61
C ALA A 481 22.49 -3.82 -17.94
N ARG A 482 21.52 -3.74 -18.87
CA ARG A 482 20.92 -2.49 -19.36
C ARG A 482 19.40 -2.59 -19.38
N CYS A 483 18.72 -1.61 -18.80
CA CYS A 483 17.26 -1.52 -18.82
C CYS A 483 16.78 -0.06 -18.83
N GLU A 484 15.73 0.23 -19.59
CA GLU A 484 15.06 1.52 -19.62
C GLU A 484 13.89 1.51 -18.62
N LEU A 485 14.21 1.78 -17.35
CA LEU A 485 13.29 1.73 -16.20
C LEU A 485 12.17 2.80 -16.22
N GLY A 486 11.98 3.49 -17.34
CA GLY A 486 10.84 4.38 -17.61
C GLY A 486 9.65 3.68 -18.30
N HIS A 487 9.85 2.48 -18.86
CA HIS A 487 8.83 1.76 -19.62
C HIS A 487 8.57 0.36 -19.02
N PRO A 488 7.74 0.25 -17.98
CA PRO A 488 7.36 -1.04 -17.40
C PRO A 488 6.50 -1.85 -18.39
N VAL A 489 6.71 -3.16 -18.42
CA VAL A 489 5.94 -4.10 -19.26
C VAL A 489 4.80 -4.74 -18.45
N ALA A 490 4.99 -4.93 -17.14
CA ALA A 490 3.92 -5.33 -16.23
C ALA A 490 4.16 -4.78 -14.82
N GLU A 491 3.08 -4.46 -14.10
CA GLU A 491 3.10 -4.07 -12.68
C GLU A 491 2.21 -5.02 -11.89
N GLY A 492 2.64 -5.48 -10.71
CA GLY A 492 1.88 -6.44 -9.92
C GLY A 492 2.25 -6.49 -8.43
N GLY A 493 1.78 -7.53 -7.73
CA GLY A 493 2.00 -7.74 -6.29
C GLY A 493 3.48 -7.81 -5.89
N PHE A 494 4.28 -8.48 -6.72
CA PHE A 494 5.67 -8.82 -6.43
C PHE A 494 6.71 -7.80 -6.95
N GLY A 495 6.29 -6.70 -7.55
CA GLY A 495 7.17 -5.68 -8.12
C GLY A 495 6.71 -5.10 -9.45
N THR A 496 7.59 -4.33 -10.08
CA THR A 496 7.45 -3.88 -11.47
C THR A 496 8.42 -4.66 -12.34
N ILE A 497 7.94 -5.15 -13.49
CA ILE A 497 8.72 -5.89 -14.47
C ILE A 497 9.00 -4.98 -15.67
N TYR A 498 10.28 -4.84 -16.01
CA TYR A 498 10.75 -4.17 -17.21
C TYR A 498 11.49 -5.18 -18.11
N LYS A 499 11.44 -5.00 -19.44
CA LYS A 499 12.28 -5.75 -20.38
C LYS A 499 13.57 -4.98 -20.63
N GLY A 500 14.70 -5.67 -20.64
CA GLY A 500 16.02 -5.08 -20.92
C GLY A 500 16.96 -6.10 -21.55
N THR A 501 18.26 -5.81 -21.52
CA THR A 501 19.29 -6.69 -22.11
C THR A 501 20.47 -6.94 -21.18
N TYR A 502 21.02 -8.15 -21.25
CA TYR A 502 22.27 -8.52 -20.60
C TYR A 502 23.08 -9.44 -21.51
N LYS A 503 24.37 -9.11 -21.75
CA LYS A 503 25.25 -9.79 -22.72
C LYS A 503 24.63 -9.96 -24.13
N GLY A 504 23.72 -9.06 -24.51
CA GLY A 504 23.00 -9.08 -25.80
C GLY A 504 21.68 -9.87 -25.80
N GLN A 505 21.41 -10.66 -24.76
CA GLN A 505 20.16 -11.43 -24.63
C GLN A 505 19.04 -10.63 -23.95
N PRO A 506 17.76 -10.85 -24.29
CA PRO A 506 16.63 -10.22 -23.62
C PRO A 506 16.44 -10.80 -22.22
N VAL A 507 16.31 -9.93 -21.22
CA VAL A 507 16.14 -10.32 -19.82
C VAL A 507 15.05 -9.50 -19.13
N SER A 508 14.40 -10.11 -18.15
CA SER A 508 13.41 -9.48 -17.28
C SER A 508 14.13 -8.78 -16.12
N PHE A 509 13.77 -7.54 -15.83
CA PHE A 509 14.21 -6.80 -14.65
C PHE A 509 13.00 -6.62 -13.72
N LYS A 510 12.94 -7.42 -12.66
CA LYS A 510 11.92 -7.32 -11.61
C LYS A 510 12.41 -6.37 -10.52
N ALA A 511 12.00 -5.11 -10.58
CA ALA A 511 12.30 -4.12 -9.54
C ALA A 511 11.47 -4.40 -8.28
N MET A 512 12.14 -4.44 -7.13
CA MET A 512 11.49 -4.55 -5.83
C MET A 512 10.55 -3.35 -5.60
N ARG A 513 9.42 -3.56 -4.90
CA ARG A 513 8.53 -2.47 -4.50
C ARG A 513 9.27 -1.53 -3.54
N TYR A 514 9.30 -0.24 -3.86
CA TYR A 514 9.81 0.79 -2.97
C TYR A 514 8.77 1.10 -1.90
N SER A 515 9.13 0.87 -0.64
CA SER A 515 8.43 1.32 0.56
C SER A 515 9.36 2.22 1.37
N GLU A 516 8.85 3.03 2.30
CA GLU A 516 9.72 3.69 3.29
C GLU A 516 10.55 2.67 4.05
N ASP A 517 9.92 1.55 4.43
CA ASP A 517 10.59 0.44 5.08
C ASP A 517 11.32 -0.50 4.09
N TYR A 518 12.03 0.11 3.13
CA TYR A 518 12.83 -0.57 2.11
C TYR A 518 13.75 -1.61 2.75
N ARG A 519 14.35 -1.30 3.92
CA ARG A 519 15.20 -2.24 4.67
C ARG A 519 14.42 -3.43 5.23
N GLN A 520 13.19 -3.28 5.72
CA GLN A 520 12.41 -4.43 6.19
C GLN A 520 11.91 -5.30 5.03
N ASN A 521 11.47 -4.71 3.92
CA ASN A 521 11.14 -5.46 2.71
C ASN A 521 12.36 -6.19 2.11
N LEU A 522 13.54 -5.55 2.17
CA LEU A 522 14.81 -6.18 1.79
C LEU A 522 15.17 -7.33 2.74
N LYS A 523 14.84 -7.26 4.05
CA LYS A 523 15.03 -8.38 5.00
C LYS A 523 14.03 -9.52 4.79
N ALA A 524 12.82 -9.23 4.32
CA ALA A 524 11.85 -10.25 3.94
C ALA A 524 12.41 -11.07 2.77
N GLN A 525 12.58 -10.39 1.63
CA GLN A 525 12.95 -11.00 0.35
C GLN A 525 14.43 -11.40 0.25
N ALA A 526 15.30 -10.96 1.18
CA ALA A 526 16.68 -11.43 1.30
C ALA A 526 16.79 -12.96 1.38
N ARG A 527 15.85 -13.62 2.08
CA ARG A 527 15.82 -15.08 2.16
C ARG A 527 15.52 -15.68 0.78
N GLU A 528 14.43 -15.24 0.17
CA GLU A 528 13.94 -15.71 -1.14
C GLU A 528 14.98 -15.55 -2.23
N LEU A 529 15.60 -14.38 -2.32
CA LEU A 529 16.62 -14.08 -3.32
C LEU A 529 17.82 -15.03 -3.25
N ILE A 530 18.27 -15.36 -2.04
CA ILE A 530 19.40 -16.28 -1.86
C ILE A 530 19.02 -17.71 -2.23
N PHE A 531 17.79 -18.16 -1.96
CA PHE A 531 17.31 -19.44 -2.48
C PHE A 531 17.23 -19.41 -4.02
N TRP A 532 16.55 -18.43 -4.60
CA TRP A 532 16.42 -18.29 -6.06
C TRP A 532 17.78 -18.23 -6.76
N ALA A 533 18.77 -17.56 -6.17
CA ALA A 533 20.13 -17.45 -6.69
C ALA A 533 20.94 -18.77 -6.67
N HIS A 534 20.49 -19.82 -5.98
CA HIS A 534 21.21 -21.11 -5.87
C HIS A 534 20.37 -22.33 -6.28
N LEU A 535 19.12 -22.13 -6.72
CA LEU A 535 18.30 -23.16 -7.34
C LEU A 535 18.61 -23.24 -8.84
N SER A 536 18.70 -24.47 -9.38
CA SER A 536 18.93 -24.73 -10.81
C SER A 536 18.22 -26.01 -11.21
N HIS A 537 17.12 -25.87 -11.97
CA HIS A 537 16.26 -26.97 -12.37
C HIS A 537 15.41 -26.58 -13.60
N GLN A 538 15.07 -27.55 -14.46
CA GLN A 538 14.38 -27.30 -15.74
C GLN A 538 12.99 -26.63 -15.62
N ASN A 539 12.36 -26.70 -14.44
CA ASN A 539 11.05 -26.10 -14.17
C ASN A 539 11.09 -25.00 -13.10
N ILE A 540 12.25 -24.38 -12.87
CA ILE A 540 12.42 -23.21 -11.98
C ILE A 540 12.97 -22.06 -12.81
N LEU A 541 12.32 -20.89 -12.77
CA LEU A 541 12.76 -19.70 -13.51
C LEU A 541 14.22 -19.36 -13.14
N PRO A 542 15.19 -19.29 -14.08
CA PRO A 542 16.59 -19.06 -13.71
C PRO A 542 16.86 -17.67 -13.13
N PHE A 543 17.65 -17.60 -12.06
CA PHE A 543 18.18 -16.33 -11.54
C PHE A 543 19.54 -16.00 -12.16
N LEU A 544 19.58 -14.94 -12.96
CA LEU A 544 20.80 -14.45 -13.58
C LEU A 544 21.61 -13.58 -12.62
N GLY A 545 20.96 -12.69 -11.87
CA GLY A 545 21.63 -11.83 -10.89
C GLY A 545 20.82 -10.60 -10.43
N ILE A 546 21.50 -9.69 -9.74
CA ILE A 546 20.98 -8.43 -9.20
C ILE A 546 21.48 -7.27 -10.07
N TYR A 547 20.66 -6.25 -10.28
CA TYR A 547 21.06 -4.97 -10.84
C TYR A 547 20.70 -3.82 -9.89
N HIS A 548 21.67 -2.93 -9.66
CA HIS A 548 21.42 -1.62 -9.07
C HIS A 548 21.16 -0.62 -10.19
N SER A 549 20.00 0.05 -10.15
CA SER A 549 19.73 1.14 -11.08
C SER A 549 20.73 2.29 -10.89
N THR A 550 21.19 2.87 -12.00
CA THR A 550 21.96 4.13 -12.02
C THR A 550 21.08 5.37 -11.86
N GLU A 551 19.82 5.20 -11.45
CA GLU A 551 18.90 6.27 -11.09
C GLU A 551 19.33 6.96 -9.78
N LYS A 552 18.81 8.17 -9.51
CA LYS A 552 19.04 8.89 -8.25
C LYS A 552 18.55 8.13 -7.01
N VAL A 553 17.53 7.29 -7.16
CA VAL A 553 17.06 6.34 -6.16
C VAL A 553 17.49 4.95 -6.62
N GLN A 554 18.47 4.35 -5.94
CA GLN A 554 18.98 3.02 -6.32
C GLN A 554 17.92 1.95 -6.03
N ARG A 555 17.36 1.40 -7.10
CA ARG A 555 16.46 0.25 -7.09
C ARG A 555 17.27 -1.03 -7.22
N ILE A 556 17.09 -1.96 -6.29
CA ILE A 556 17.45 -3.36 -6.51
C ILE A 556 16.44 -3.98 -7.47
N CYS A 557 16.94 -4.51 -8.58
CA CYS A 557 16.19 -5.27 -9.57
C CYS A 557 16.75 -6.69 -9.66
N PHE A 558 15.87 -7.68 -9.70
CA PHE A 558 16.23 -9.08 -9.90
C PHE A 558 16.11 -9.45 -11.37
N ILE A 559 17.10 -10.16 -11.89
CA ILE A 559 17.21 -10.47 -13.32
C ILE A 559 16.99 -11.96 -13.56
N SER A 560 16.04 -12.28 -14.44
CA SER A 560 15.81 -13.61 -15.03
C SER A 560 15.88 -13.53 -16.55
N PRO A 561 15.95 -14.66 -17.28
CA PRO A 561 15.66 -14.66 -18.72
C PRO A 561 14.30 -14.04 -19.00
N TRP A 562 14.14 -13.41 -20.16
CA TRP A 562 12.84 -12.92 -20.62
C TRP A 562 12.05 -14.05 -21.28
N MET A 563 10.81 -14.25 -20.83
CA MET A 563 9.94 -15.34 -21.29
C MET A 563 8.93 -14.79 -22.31
N GLU A 564 9.25 -14.89 -23.61
CA GLU A 564 8.42 -14.33 -24.70
C GLU A 564 7.01 -14.93 -24.78
N ASN A 565 6.80 -16.15 -24.25
CA ASN A 565 5.49 -16.79 -24.20
C ASN A 565 4.62 -16.38 -22.99
N GLY A 566 5.11 -15.46 -22.14
CA GLY A 566 4.35 -14.89 -21.02
C GLY A 566 4.16 -15.83 -19.82
N ASP A 567 3.16 -15.51 -19.00
CA ASP A 567 2.67 -16.41 -17.95
C ASP A 567 1.72 -17.48 -18.52
N LEU A 568 1.48 -18.56 -17.76
CA LEU A 568 0.67 -19.69 -18.21
C LEU A 568 -0.80 -19.33 -18.49
N VAL A 569 -1.34 -18.27 -17.88
CA VAL A 569 -2.71 -17.80 -18.18
C VAL A 569 -2.72 -17.14 -19.56
N GLN A 570 -1.77 -16.23 -19.81
CA GLN A 570 -1.59 -15.58 -21.12
C GLN A 570 -1.33 -16.60 -22.23
N TYR A 571 -0.47 -17.59 -21.95
CA TYR A 571 -0.09 -18.62 -22.92
C TYR A 571 -1.28 -19.49 -23.33
N LEU A 572 -2.13 -19.90 -22.39
CA LEU A 572 -3.31 -20.72 -22.68
C LEU A 572 -4.45 -19.90 -23.31
N GLN A 573 -4.57 -18.61 -23.00
CA GLN A 573 -5.48 -17.71 -23.72
C GLN A 573 -5.08 -17.55 -25.20
N ALA A 574 -3.79 -17.52 -25.50
CA ALA A 574 -3.28 -17.48 -26.87
C ALA A 574 -3.27 -18.84 -27.58
N ASN A 575 -3.19 -19.95 -26.83
CA ASN A 575 -3.06 -21.32 -27.36
C ASN A 575 -4.05 -22.28 -26.67
N PRO A 576 -5.36 -22.14 -26.88
CA PRO A 576 -6.39 -22.86 -26.11
C PRO A 576 -6.37 -24.38 -26.28
N ASP A 577 -5.79 -24.89 -27.37
CA ASP A 577 -5.81 -26.31 -27.74
C ASP A 577 -4.58 -27.12 -27.26
N ILE A 578 -3.63 -26.50 -26.54
CA ILE A 578 -2.43 -27.19 -26.06
C ILE A 578 -2.76 -28.16 -24.90
N PRO A 579 -2.31 -29.43 -24.93
CA PRO A 579 -2.52 -30.37 -23.82
C PRO A 579 -2.06 -29.80 -22.47
N ARG A 580 -2.92 -29.89 -21.45
CA ARG A 580 -2.65 -29.32 -20.13
C ARG A 580 -1.71 -30.18 -19.29
N ILE A 581 -1.80 -31.50 -19.41
CA ILE A 581 -1.04 -32.44 -18.56
C ILE A 581 0.49 -32.27 -18.65
N PRO A 582 1.12 -32.05 -19.83
CA PRO A 582 2.55 -31.75 -19.90
C PRO A 582 2.97 -30.46 -19.16
N LEU A 583 2.07 -29.46 -19.07
CA LEU A 583 2.30 -28.23 -18.32
C LEU A 583 2.08 -28.43 -16.81
N LEU A 584 1.09 -29.25 -16.42
CA LEU A 584 0.90 -29.65 -15.02
C LEU A 584 2.05 -30.53 -14.52
N HIS A 585 2.61 -31.41 -15.36
CA HIS A 585 3.82 -32.19 -15.06
C HIS A 585 5.01 -31.26 -14.78
N ASP A 586 5.24 -30.24 -15.63
CA ASP A 586 6.27 -29.24 -15.40
C ASP A 586 6.12 -28.53 -14.05
N ILE A 587 4.88 -28.18 -13.68
CA ILE A 587 4.55 -27.55 -12.37
C ILE A 587 4.88 -28.48 -11.20
N ILE A 588 4.42 -29.74 -11.22
CA ILE A 588 4.73 -30.69 -10.14
C ILE A 588 6.25 -30.93 -10.05
N ASN A 589 6.93 -31.07 -11.18
CA ASN A 589 8.37 -31.34 -11.20
C ASN A 589 9.19 -30.15 -10.66
N GLY A 590 8.73 -28.92 -10.89
CA GLY A 590 9.26 -27.73 -10.21
C GLY A 590 8.99 -27.73 -8.70
N LEU A 591 7.78 -28.11 -8.29
CA LEU A 591 7.35 -28.09 -6.89
C LEU A 591 8.07 -29.16 -6.05
N GLU A 592 8.29 -30.35 -6.60
CA GLU A 592 9.03 -31.45 -5.98
C GLU A 592 10.46 -31.01 -5.64
N TYR A 593 11.15 -30.41 -6.61
CA TYR A 593 12.50 -29.87 -6.44
C TYR A 593 12.57 -28.81 -5.32
N LEU A 594 11.60 -27.89 -5.25
CA LEU A 594 11.50 -26.93 -4.12
C LEU A 594 11.30 -27.66 -2.78
N HIS A 595 10.38 -28.63 -2.75
CA HIS A 595 10.06 -29.39 -1.54
C HIS A 595 11.23 -30.24 -1.05
N MET A 596 12.07 -30.79 -1.93
CA MET A 596 13.32 -31.49 -1.59
C MET A 596 14.29 -30.57 -0.84
N PHE A 597 14.47 -29.33 -1.31
CA PHE A 597 15.27 -28.32 -0.60
C PHE A 597 14.63 -27.80 0.69
N GLY A 598 13.36 -28.14 0.96
CA GLY A 598 12.61 -27.66 2.13
C GLY A 598 12.01 -26.27 1.93
N ILE A 599 11.85 -25.86 0.68
CA ILE A 599 11.21 -24.61 0.27
C ILE A 599 9.73 -24.91 0.04
N VAL A 600 8.87 -24.01 0.54
CA VAL A 600 7.42 -23.98 0.29
C VAL A 600 7.17 -22.85 -0.72
N HIS A 601 6.27 -23.06 -1.68
CA HIS A 601 5.98 -22.04 -2.70
C HIS A 601 5.15 -20.89 -2.12
N GLY A 602 4.07 -21.20 -1.39
CA GLY A 602 3.24 -20.26 -0.62
C GLY A 602 2.26 -19.39 -1.43
N ASP A 603 2.43 -19.30 -2.74
CA ASP A 603 1.60 -18.50 -3.66
C ASP A 603 1.52 -19.19 -5.05
N LEU A 604 1.28 -20.51 -5.09
CA LEU A 604 1.23 -21.27 -6.34
C LEU A 604 -0.11 -21.04 -7.08
N LYS A 605 -0.01 -20.57 -8.34
CA LYS A 605 -1.10 -20.33 -9.29
C LYS A 605 -0.53 -20.21 -10.71
N ALA A 606 -1.34 -20.36 -11.76
CA ALA A 606 -0.84 -20.35 -13.14
C ALA A 606 -0.13 -19.03 -13.51
N LYS A 607 -0.60 -17.89 -12.97
CA LYS A 607 0.04 -16.59 -13.16
C LYS A 607 1.49 -16.48 -12.63
N ASN A 608 1.90 -17.38 -11.73
CA ASN A 608 3.27 -17.45 -11.22
C ASN A 608 4.12 -18.53 -11.94
N VAL A 609 3.59 -19.12 -13.02
CA VAL A 609 4.28 -20.09 -13.90
C VAL A 609 4.55 -19.40 -15.24
N PHE A 610 5.82 -19.21 -15.60
CA PHE A 610 6.23 -18.66 -16.90
C PHE A 610 6.46 -19.77 -17.93
N ILE A 611 6.27 -19.45 -19.21
CA ILE A 611 6.45 -20.39 -20.31
C ILE A 611 7.72 -20.08 -21.11
N SER A 612 8.59 -21.08 -21.27
CA SER A 612 9.81 -20.96 -22.06
C SER A 612 9.52 -20.90 -23.57
N ALA A 613 10.51 -20.49 -24.37
CA ALA A 613 10.47 -20.64 -25.82
C ALA A 613 10.29 -22.11 -26.28
N THR A 614 10.71 -23.09 -25.45
CA THR A 614 10.48 -24.53 -25.65
C THR A 614 9.13 -25.02 -25.11
N GLN A 615 8.21 -24.12 -24.79
CA GLN A 615 6.85 -24.39 -24.30
C GLN A 615 6.79 -25.14 -22.95
N ARG A 616 7.86 -25.05 -22.14
CA ARG A 616 7.95 -25.68 -20.81
C ARG A 616 7.49 -24.71 -19.73
N GLY A 617 6.87 -25.22 -18.66
CA GLY A 617 6.48 -24.44 -17.49
C GLY A 617 7.65 -24.25 -16.51
N LEU A 618 7.84 -23.03 -16.01
CA LEU A 618 8.85 -22.68 -15.01
C LEU A 618 8.22 -21.91 -13.85
N LEU A 619 8.36 -22.43 -12.63
CA LEU A 619 7.85 -21.77 -11.43
C LEU A 619 8.66 -20.50 -11.10
N SER A 620 7.97 -19.48 -10.62
CA SER A 620 8.52 -18.23 -10.11
C SER A 620 7.80 -17.82 -8.82
N ASP A 621 8.31 -16.81 -8.11
CA ASP A 621 7.67 -16.23 -6.91
C ASP A 621 7.36 -17.26 -5.81
N PHE A 622 8.27 -18.23 -5.67
CA PHE A 622 8.29 -19.24 -4.62
C PHE A 622 9.10 -18.79 -3.40
N GLY A 623 8.78 -19.34 -2.23
CA GLY A 623 9.48 -19.04 -0.98
C GLY A 623 9.05 -17.74 -0.30
N THR A 624 8.16 -16.96 -0.93
CA THR A 624 7.55 -15.74 -0.36
C THR A 624 6.61 -16.10 0.77
N VAL A 625 7.20 -16.42 1.92
CA VAL A 625 6.52 -16.35 3.21
C VAL A 625 6.13 -14.89 3.41
N ARG A 626 4.85 -14.59 3.19
CA ARG A 626 4.25 -13.34 3.64
C ARG A 626 4.58 -13.21 5.13
N LEU A 627 5.46 -12.26 5.47
CA LEU A 627 5.64 -11.88 6.88
C LEU A 627 4.29 -11.43 7.42
N SER A 628 4.05 -11.63 8.71
CA SER A 628 2.78 -11.23 9.32
C SER A 628 2.66 -9.71 9.34
N GLU A 629 2.07 -9.19 8.26
CA GLU A 629 1.58 -7.82 8.09
C GLU A 629 0.04 -7.87 8.02
N THR A 630 -0.56 -8.34 9.12
CA THR A 630 -1.81 -7.81 9.69
C THR A 630 -2.98 -7.60 8.72
N MET A 631 -3.16 -8.48 7.72
CA MET A 631 -4.15 -8.33 6.62
C MET A 631 -4.02 -7.03 5.78
N THR A 632 -2.98 -6.22 5.97
CA THR A 632 -2.93 -4.83 5.47
C THR A 632 -2.28 -4.65 4.09
N SER A 633 -1.65 -5.68 3.54
CA SER A 633 -1.16 -5.67 2.14
C SER A 633 -2.27 -6.08 1.16
N THR A 634 -3.17 -5.16 0.81
CA THR A 634 -4.37 -5.40 -0.02
C THR A 634 -4.09 -5.38 -1.54
N THR A 635 -4.95 -6.07 -2.31
CA THR A 635 -4.88 -6.50 -3.74
C THR A 635 -4.43 -7.95 -3.96
N THR A 636 -3.14 -8.26 -4.16
CA THR A 636 -2.70 -9.65 -4.45
C THR A 636 -2.86 -10.63 -3.28
N SER A 637 -3.10 -10.13 -2.07
CA SER A 637 -3.48 -10.97 -0.92
C SER A 637 -4.83 -11.66 -1.15
N MET A 638 -5.89 -10.89 -1.35
CA MET A 638 -7.22 -11.40 -1.71
C MET A 638 -7.21 -12.13 -3.05
N GLY A 639 -6.46 -11.63 -4.04
CA GLY A 639 -6.29 -12.27 -5.35
C GLY A 639 -5.57 -13.62 -5.33
N THR A 640 -5.18 -14.16 -4.16
CA THR A 640 -4.69 -15.54 -4.01
C THR A 640 -5.54 -16.37 -3.02
N VAL A 641 -6.55 -15.79 -2.35
CA VAL A 641 -7.39 -16.50 -1.37
C VAL A 641 -8.04 -17.76 -1.98
N HIS A 642 -8.46 -17.68 -3.24
CA HIS A 642 -9.01 -18.78 -4.05
C HIS A 642 -8.04 -19.96 -4.30
N TRP A 643 -6.72 -19.78 -4.12
CA TRP A 643 -5.71 -20.84 -4.21
C TRP A 643 -5.18 -21.27 -2.84
N GLN A 644 -5.50 -20.55 -1.76
CA GLN A 644 -5.01 -20.84 -0.42
C GLN A 644 -5.79 -21.99 0.26
N ALA A 645 -5.08 -22.76 1.07
CA ALA A 645 -5.63 -23.95 1.72
C ALA A 645 -6.44 -23.60 3.00
N PRO A 646 -7.51 -24.36 3.34
CA PRO A 646 -8.43 -24.02 4.43
C PRO A 646 -7.77 -23.88 5.82
N GLU A 647 -6.68 -24.59 6.08
CA GLU A 647 -5.93 -24.50 7.33
C GLU A 647 -5.24 -23.14 7.51
N LEU A 648 -4.92 -22.42 6.43
CA LEU A 648 -4.26 -21.10 6.50
C LEU A 648 -5.18 -19.99 7.03
N PHE A 649 -6.48 -20.27 7.14
CA PHE A 649 -7.50 -19.33 7.65
C PHE A 649 -7.95 -19.63 9.09
N ARG A 650 -7.32 -20.59 9.79
CA ARG A 650 -7.70 -20.99 11.15
C ARG A 650 -7.10 -20.07 12.21
N ASP A 651 -5.80 -19.82 12.12
CA ASP A 651 -5.03 -19.01 13.08
C ASP A 651 -4.22 -17.94 12.34
N GLU A 652 -4.12 -16.73 12.91
CA GLU A 652 -3.39 -15.59 12.34
C GLU A 652 -1.88 -15.83 12.13
N ASN A 653 -1.34 -16.90 12.72
CA ASN A 653 0.05 -17.33 12.60
C ASN A 653 0.24 -18.55 11.68
N SER A 654 -0.79 -18.98 10.94
CA SER A 654 -0.72 -20.11 10.00
C SER A 654 0.20 -19.80 8.82
N ALA A 655 1.43 -20.30 8.85
CA ALA A 655 2.37 -20.18 7.74
C ALA A 655 2.09 -21.24 6.65
N PRO A 656 2.33 -20.93 5.36
CA PRO A 656 2.25 -21.92 4.29
C PRO A 656 3.15 -23.13 4.54
N THR A 657 2.62 -24.31 4.25
CA THR A 657 3.32 -25.61 4.32
C THR A 657 3.39 -26.28 2.96
N LYS A 658 4.19 -27.35 2.82
CA LYS A 658 4.25 -28.16 1.60
C LYS A 658 2.87 -28.67 1.19
N GLU A 659 2.11 -29.13 2.17
CA GLU A 659 0.76 -29.68 2.02
C GLU A 659 -0.21 -28.58 1.55
N SER A 660 0.00 -27.32 1.95
CA SER A 660 -0.76 -26.17 1.42
C SER A 660 -0.42 -25.86 -0.04
N ASP A 661 0.84 -26.07 -0.49
CA ASP A 661 1.18 -25.97 -1.92
C ASP A 661 0.45 -27.05 -2.75
N ILE A 662 0.21 -28.25 -2.19
CA ILE A 662 -0.52 -29.32 -2.87
C ILE A 662 -2.00 -28.96 -3.09
N TRP A 663 -2.60 -28.23 -2.14
CA TRP A 663 -3.94 -27.64 -2.35
C TRP A 663 -3.91 -26.56 -3.44
N ALA A 664 -2.94 -25.65 -3.38
CA ALA A 664 -2.77 -24.60 -4.38
C ALA A 664 -2.46 -25.15 -5.78
N PHE A 665 -1.76 -26.27 -5.88
CA PHE A 665 -1.56 -27.02 -7.12
C PHE A 665 -2.88 -27.50 -7.72
N ALA A 666 -3.83 -28.01 -6.92
CA ALA A 666 -5.14 -28.42 -7.42
C ALA A 666 -6.03 -27.23 -7.84
N CYS A 667 -5.95 -26.11 -7.13
CA CYS A 667 -6.52 -24.84 -7.59
C CYS A 667 -5.90 -24.38 -8.93
N THR A 668 -4.59 -24.60 -9.13
CA THR A 668 -3.89 -24.36 -10.39
C THR A 668 -4.32 -25.34 -11.49
N CYS A 669 -4.54 -26.62 -11.19
CA CYS A 669 -5.09 -27.60 -12.13
C CYS A 669 -6.47 -27.19 -12.67
N TYR A 670 -7.31 -26.63 -11.79
CA TYR A 670 -8.61 -26.08 -12.16
C TYR A 670 -8.46 -24.86 -13.08
N GLU A 671 -7.69 -23.86 -12.66
CA GLU A 671 -7.37 -22.65 -13.42
C GLU A 671 -6.85 -22.96 -14.84
N VAL A 672 -5.82 -23.81 -14.93
CA VAL A 672 -5.18 -24.25 -16.18
C VAL A 672 -6.15 -24.98 -17.12
N SER A 673 -7.08 -25.76 -16.56
CA SER A 673 -8.01 -26.55 -17.37
C SER A 673 -9.25 -25.78 -17.80
N THR A 674 -9.68 -24.79 -17.03
CA THR A 674 -10.96 -24.09 -17.22
C THR A 674 -10.82 -22.66 -17.72
N GLY A 675 -9.68 -22.01 -17.49
CA GLY A 675 -9.53 -20.56 -17.63
C GLY A 675 -10.28 -19.74 -16.56
N LEU A 676 -10.92 -20.40 -15.59
CA LEU A 676 -11.70 -19.78 -14.52
C LEU A 676 -10.88 -19.72 -13.23
N ILE A 677 -11.16 -18.70 -12.41
CA ILE A 677 -10.65 -18.66 -11.03
C ILE A 677 -11.31 -19.81 -10.26
N PRO A 678 -10.56 -20.67 -9.54
CA PRO A 678 -11.15 -21.70 -8.69
C PRO A 678 -12.02 -21.05 -7.62
N PHE A 679 -13.20 -21.59 -7.31
CA PHE A 679 -14.17 -20.97 -6.40
C PHE A 679 -14.68 -19.57 -6.87
N HIS A 680 -14.77 -19.32 -8.19
CA HIS A 680 -15.28 -18.03 -8.73
C HIS A 680 -16.71 -17.69 -8.31
N GLU A 681 -17.49 -18.69 -7.88
CA GLU A 681 -18.83 -18.57 -7.32
C GLU A 681 -18.85 -17.91 -5.93
N TYR A 682 -17.70 -17.72 -5.28
CA TYR A 682 -17.56 -17.08 -3.97
C TYR A 682 -16.73 -15.78 -4.03
N LYS A 683 -17.25 -14.69 -3.45
CA LYS A 683 -16.42 -13.53 -3.03
C LYS A 683 -15.43 -14.00 -1.94
N PRO A 684 -14.22 -13.41 -1.80
CA PRO A 684 -13.18 -13.92 -0.89
C PRO A 684 -13.63 -14.19 0.55
N TRP A 685 -14.47 -13.33 1.13
CA TRP A 685 -14.99 -13.52 2.49
C TRP A 685 -16.01 -14.66 2.60
N GLN A 686 -16.79 -14.91 1.54
CA GLN A 686 -17.74 -16.02 1.46
C GLN A 686 -16.99 -17.35 1.38
N LEU A 687 -15.90 -17.41 0.62
CA LEU A 687 -15.04 -18.58 0.53
C LEU A 687 -14.40 -18.92 1.88
N ILE A 688 -13.87 -17.92 2.59
CA ILE A 688 -13.32 -18.10 3.94
C ILE A 688 -14.41 -18.61 4.91
N ALA A 689 -15.62 -18.04 4.87
CA ALA A 689 -16.74 -18.52 5.68
C ALA A 689 -17.12 -19.98 5.36
N ALA A 690 -17.16 -20.35 4.08
CA ALA A 690 -17.45 -21.71 3.63
C ALA A 690 -16.33 -22.71 3.99
N PHE A 691 -15.06 -22.30 3.95
CA PHE A 691 -13.93 -23.09 4.45
C PHE A 691 -14.03 -23.37 5.96
N VAL A 692 -14.47 -22.40 6.76
CA VAL A 692 -14.69 -22.55 8.21
C VAL A 692 -15.91 -23.45 8.52
N GLN A 693 -16.98 -23.36 7.73
CA GLN A 693 -18.16 -24.23 7.87
C GLN A 693 -17.89 -25.67 7.38
N GLY A 694 -16.96 -25.84 6.43
CA GLY A 694 -16.32 -27.11 6.09
C GLY A 694 -17.05 -27.93 5.03
N LYS A 695 -16.30 -28.30 3.97
CA LYS A 695 -16.70 -29.08 2.77
C LYS A 695 -17.19 -28.23 1.57
N VAL A 696 -16.39 -27.24 1.16
CA VAL A 696 -16.43 -26.73 -0.21
C VAL A 696 -15.13 -27.05 -0.96
N ILE A 697 -15.28 -27.42 -2.22
CA ILE A 697 -14.26 -27.50 -3.28
C ILE A 697 -14.87 -26.80 -4.51
N PRO A 698 -14.09 -26.38 -5.52
CA PRO A 698 -14.66 -25.66 -6.67
C PRO A 698 -15.74 -26.49 -7.37
N GLU A 699 -16.81 -25.85 -7.88
CA GLU A 699 -17.83 -26.58 -8.63
C GLU A 699 -17.21 -27.21 -9.88
N LYS A 700 -17.57 -28.47 -10.17
CA LYS A 700 -17.10 -29.18 -11.35
C LYS A 700 -17.77 -28.60 -12.61
N PRO A 701 -17.01 -28.12 -13.61
CA PRO A 701 -17.56 -27.65 -14.88
C PRO A 701 -18.41 -28.70 -15.60
N GLN A 702 -19.21 -28.25 -16.57
CA GLN A 702 -20.04 -29.12 -17.40
C GLN A 702 -19.32 -29.49 -18.70
N ALA A 703 -19.66 -30.64 -19.29
CA ALA A 703 -19.00 -31.14 -20.50
C ALA A 703 -19.04 -30.16 -21.69
N ALA A 704 -20.13 -29.39 -21.82
CA ALA A 704 -20.29 -28.41 -22.89
C ALA A 704 -19.46 -27.12 -22.73
N SER A 705 -18.79 -26.90 -21.59
CA SER A 705 -18.03 -25.67 -21.32
C SER A 705 -16.51 -25.79 -21.48
N LEU A 706 -15.95 -26.97 -21.76
CA LEU A 706 -14.49 -27.18 -21.88
C LEU A 706 -14.12 -27.89 -23.19
N SER A 707 -13.20 -27.30 -23.97
CA SER A 707 -12.66 -27.91 -25.19
C SER A 707 -11.77 -29.13 -24.93
N ASN A 708 -11.16 -29.20 -23.74
CA ASN A 708 -10.30 -30.28 -23.27
C ASN A 708 -11.00 -31.21 -22.26
N TRP A 709 -12.34 -31.36 -22.35
CA TRP A 709 -13.14 -32.10 -21.36
C TRP A 709 -12.57 -33.50 -21.03
N ASP A 710 -12.24 -34.30 -22.05
CA ASP A 710 -11.78 -35.68 -21.83
C ASP A 710 -10.45 -35.75 -21.06
N GLU A 711 -9.55 -34.78 -21.27
CA GLU A 711 -8.29 -34.64 -20.52
C GLU A 711 -8.59 -34.25 -19.06
N PHE A 712 -9.48 -33.29 -18.87
CA PHE A 712 -9.85 -32.77 -17.56
C PHE A 712 -10.58 -33.82 -16.70
N ASP A 713 -11.62 -34.45 -17.24
CA ASP A 713 -12.48 -35.39 -16.52
C ASP A 713 -11.76 -36.70 -16.18
N SER A 714 -10.99 -37.24 -17.13
CA SER A 714 -10.34 -38.55 -16.98
C SER A 714 -9.10 -38.53 -16.08
N TYR A 715 -8.38 -37.40 -16.01
CA TYR A 715 -7.05 -37.33 -15.42
C TYR A 715 -6.87 -36.17 -14.43
N VAL A 716 -7.16 -34.94 -14.84
CA VAL A 716 -6.84 -33.74 -14.04
C VAL A 716 -7.78 -33.59 -12.83
N TRP A 717 -9.07 -33.85 -13.01
CA TRP A 717 -10.07 -33.74 -11.94
C TRP A 717 -9.89 -34.81 -10.86
N PRO A 718 -9.66 -36.12 -11.16
CA PRO A 718 -9.24 -37.10 -10.17
C PRO A 718 -7.96 -36.72 -9.41
N LEU A 719 -6.97 -36.12 -10.10
CA LEU A 719 -5.74 -35.65 -9.47
C LEU A 719 -6.02 -34.48 -8.49
N ALA A 720 -6.82 -33.50 -8.90
CA ALA A 720 -7.23 -32.38 -8.04
C ALA A 720 -8.05 -32.85 -6.81
N LEU A 721 -8.98 -33.79 -7.00
CA LEU A 721 -9.73 -34.43 -5.90
C LEU A 721 -8.84 -35.21 -4.92
N SER A 722 -7.67 -35.70 -5.34
CA SER A 722 -6.69 -36.31 -4.42
C SER A 722 -6.00 -35.27 -3.52
N CYS A 723 -5.85 -34.04 -4.01
CA CYS A 723 -5.15 -32.93 -3.36
C CYS A 723 -6.05 -32.07 -2.47
N TRP A 724 -7.33 -31.89 -2.83
CA TRP A 724 -8.30 -31.13 -2.02
C TRP A 724 -8.79 -31.90 -0.78
N LYS A 725 -7.87 -32.39 0.06
CA LYS A 725 -8.20 -32.91 1.40
C LYS A 725 -8.15 -31.79 2.44
N TYR A 726 -9.15 -31.73 3.31
CA TYR A 726 -9.24 -30.77 4.41
C TYR A 726 -8.26 -31.04 5.57
N ALA A 727 -7.74 -32.27 5.64
CA ALA A 727 -6.62 -32.67 6.48
C ALA A 727 -5.33 -32.58 5.64
N PRO A 728 -4.39 -31.65 5.93
CA PRO A 728 -3.19 -31.46 5.12
C PRO A 728 -2.32 -32.72 4.98
N GLU A 729 -2.22 -33.50 6.06
CA GLU A 729 -1.50 -34.78 6.12
C GLU A 729 -2.14 -35.91 5.30
N SER A 730 -3.36 -35.71 4.79
CA SER A 730 -4.04 -36.64 3.88
C SER A 730 -3.82 -36.31 2.39
N ARG A 731 -3.03 -35.27 2.07
CA ARG A 731 -2.71 -34.87 0.69
C ARG A 731 -1.47 -35.63 0.20
N PRO A 732 -1.38 -35.99 -1.10
CA PRO A 732 -0.19 -36.62 -1.66
C PRO A 732 1.00 -35.66 -1.68
N THR A 733 2.22 -36.18 -1.61
CA THR A 733 3.43 -35.37 -1.83
C THR A 733 3.62 -35.03 -3.31
N ALA A 734 4.42 -34.00 -3.62
CA ALA A 734 4.78 -33.68 -5.01
C ALA A 734 5.43 -34.87 -5.74
N THR A 735 6.26 -35.66 -5.05
CA THR A 735 6.86 -36.91 -5.59
C THR A 735 5.78 -37.94 -5.94
N GLN A 736 4.78 -38.14 -5.06
CA GLN A 736 3.64 -39.04 -5.33
C GLN A 736 2.74 -38.55 -6.47
N LEU A 737 2.65 -37.23 -6.69
CA LEU A 737 1.97 -36.64 -7.83
C LEU A 737 2.74 -36.87 -9.14
N LEU A 738 4.08 -36.79 -9.14
CA LEU A 738 4.91 -37.19 -10.29
C LEU A 738 4.70 -38.67 -10.63
N ASP A 739 4.81 -39.55 -9.63
CA ASP A 739 4.53 -40.97 -9.80
C ASP A 739 3.12 -41.25 -10.34
N SER A 740 2.15 -40.35 -10.11
CA SER A 740 0.78 -40.49 -10.58
C SER A 740 0.58 -39.96 -12.00
N ILE A 741 1.08 -38.76 -12.31
CA ILE A 741 0.87 -38.12 -13.63
C ILE A 741 1.66 -38.83 -14.74
N VAL A 742 2.82 -39.42 -14.44
CA VAL A 742 3.59 -40.23 -15.40
C VAL A 742 2.82 -41.48 -15.85
N LYS A 743 1.96 -42.05 -15.00
CA LYS A 743 1.13 -43.22 -15.33
C LYS A 743 0.03 -42.91 -16.37
N PHE A 744 -0.25 -41.65 -16.65
CA PHE A 744 -1.18 -41.26 -17.72
C PHE A 744 -0.59 -41.52 -19.13
N ASN A 745 0.73 -41.72 -19.24
CA ASN A 745 1.42 -42.13 -20.47
C ASN A 745 1.16 -41.21 -21.69
N ILE A 746 1.02 -39.90 -21.45
CA ILE A 746 0.78 -38.89 -22.48
C ILE A 746 2.11 -38.48 -23.12
N ALA A 747 2.15 -38.45 -24.46
CA ALA A 747 3.35 -38.13 -25.22
C ALA A 747 3.66 -36.63 -25.17
N ASP A 748 4.72 -36.25 -24.45
CA ASP A 748 5.26 -34.89 -24.49
C ASP A 748 6.23 -34.72 -25.66
N ASN A 749 5.75 -34.12 -26.75
CA ASN A 749 6.52 -33.84 -27.95
C ASN A 749 7.25 -32.48 -27.91
N ARG A 750 7.18 -31.73 -26.80
CA ARG A 750 7.86 -30.43 -26.67
C ARG A 750 9.37 -30.63 -26.58
N PRO A 751 10.19 -29.68 -27.06
CA PRO A 751 11.64 -29.79 -26.93
C PRO A 751 12.07 -29.92 -25.47
N LYS A 752 13.07 -30.77 -25.21
CA LYS A 752 13.79 -30.71 -23.94
C LYS A 752 14.46 -29.34 -23.83
N MET A 753 14.29 -28.67 -22.69
CA MET A 753 15.01 -27.45 -22.42
C MET A 753 16.47 -27.81 -22.14
N GLU A 754 17.38 -27.41 -23.02
CA GLU A 754 18.79 -27.32 -22.64
C GLU A 754 18.89 -26.30 -21.50
N LEU A 755 19.56 -26.68 -20.40
CA LEU A 755 19.84 -25.75 -19.32
C LEU A 755 20.79 -24.68 -19.86
N GLU A 756 20.26 -23.49 -20.15
CA GLU A 756 21.07 -22.35 -20.56
C GLU A 756 22.24 -22.18 -19.60
N ALA A 757 23.46 -22.30 -20.11
CA ALA A 757 24.65 -22.44 -19.29
C ALA A 757 24.73 -21.29 -18.27
N THR A 758 24.70 -21.64 -16.98
CA THR A 758 24.56 -20.70 -15.86
C THR A 758 25.54 -19.55 -16.04
N ILE A 759 25.01 -18.36 -16.36
CA ILE A 759 25.85 -17.28 -16.90
C ILE A 759 27.01 -17.02 -15.93
N PRO A 760 28.28 -17.11 -16.37
CA PRO A 760 29.43 -16.99 -15.48
C PRO A 760 29.34 -15.70 -14.66
N ARG A 761 29.13 -15.88 -13.36
CA ARG A 761 29.04 -14.82 -12.35
C ARG A 761 30.42 -14.19 -12.20
N SER A 762 30.46 -12.88 -11.93
CA SER A 762 31.73 -12.17 -11.77
C SER A 762 32.49 -12.72 -10.57
N ASP A 763 33.75 -13.09 -10.74
CA ASP A 763 34.53 -13.65 -9.64
C ASP A 763 34.93 -12.54 -8.67
N THR A 764 34.35 -12.57 -7.47
CA THR A 764 34.63 -11.62 -6.40
C THR A 764 35.94 -12.00 -5.73
N ASN A 765 36.96 -11.14 -5.81
CA ASN A 765 38.17 -11.32 -5.01
C ASN A 765 37.84 -11.18 -3.51
N ILE A 766 38.05 -12.24 -2.73
CA ILE A 766 37.66 -12.32 -1.32
C ILE A 766 38.85 -11.96 -0.43
N ASP A 767 38.61 -11.17 0.61
CA ASP A 767 39.58 -10.97 1.68
C ASP A 767 39.47 -12.08 2.73
N TYR A 768 40.14 -13.20 2.44
CA TYR A 768 40.15 -14.35 3.34
C TYR A 768 40.84 -14.01 4.67
N ASP A 769 41.84 -13.12 4.66
CA ASP A 769 42.55 -12.62 5.85
C ASP A 769 41.59 -11.86 6.81
N HIS A 770 40.58 -11.18 6.27
CA HIS A 770 39.48 -10.61 7.02
C HIS A 770 38.46 -11.68 7.47
N VAL A 771 37.97 -12.54 6.57
CA VAL A 771 36.98 -13.59 6.88
C VAL A 771 37.47 -14.52 7.99
N TYR A 772 38.74 -14.95 7.96
CA TYR A 772 39.30 -15.83 8.99
C TYR A 772 39.30 -15.20 10.38
N ARG A 773 39.66 -13.91 10.48
CA ARG A 773 39.64 -13.16 11.75
C ARG A 773 38.23 -13.05 12.32
N VAL A 774 37.25 -12.76 11.47
CA VAL A 774 35.83 -12.68 11.84
C VAL A 774 35.32 -14.04 12.33
N LEU A 775 35.60 -15.13 11.61
CA LEU A 775 35.19 -16.48 12.02
C LEU A 775 35.89 -16.93 13.32
N ARG A 776 37.19 -16.62 13.49
CA ARG A 776 37.91 -16.84 14.77
C ARG A 776 37.24 -16.13 15.94
N GLN A 777 36.84 -14.88 15.75
CA GLN A 777 36.21 -14.07 16.80
C GLN A 777 34.79 -14.57 17.14
N VAL A 778 34.02 -15.01 16.14
CA VAL A 778 32.72 -15.66 16.33
C VAL A 778 32.83 -16.92 17.20
N GLN A 779 33.87 -17.72 16.98
CA GLN A 779 34.19 -18.91 17.77
C GLN A 779 34.64 -18.56 19.20
N SER A 780 35.63 -17.66 19.36
CA SER A 780 36.18 -17.33 20.69
C SER A 780 35.13 -16.68 21.61
N ASN A 781 34.23 -15.87 21.05
CA ASN A 781 33.13 -15.23 21.78
C ASN A 781 32.01 -16.20 22.19
N SER A 782 32.09 -17.48 21.80
CA SER A 782 31.22 -18.55 22.30
C SER A 782 31.82 -19.21 23.54
N ALA A 783 33.09 -19.61 23.47
CA ALA A 783 33.79 -20.27 24.58
C ALA A 783 33.78 -19.46 25.89
N THR A 784 34.04 -18.15 25.83
CA THR A 784 34.05 -17.29 27.04
C THR A 784 32.67 -17.09 27.68
N LYS A 785 31.57 -17.42 26.97
CA LYS A 785 30.20 -17.40 27.51
C LYS A 785 29.76 -18.75 28.07
N GLU A 786 30.42 -19.84 27.69
CA GLU A 786 30.19 -21.16 28.27
C GLU A 786 31.04 -21.32 29.55
N GLU A 787 32.30 -20.86 29.57
CA GLU A 787 33.15 -20.80 30.78
C GLU A 787 32.66 -19.88 31.92
N THR A 788 31.68 -19.02 31.64
CA THR A 788 31.01 -18.15 32.63
C THR A 788 29.65 -18.69 33.07
N ALA A 789 28.98 -19.51 32.25
CA ALA A 789 27.74 -20.19 32.62
C ALA A 789 27.99 -21.41 33.53
N ASP A 790 29.15 -22.08 33.41
CA ASP A 790 29.57 -23.17 34.32
C ASP A 790 30.17 -22.65 35.66
N LYS A 791 29.91 -21.38 36.03
CA LYS A 791 30.45 -20.73 37.25
C LYS A 791 29.42 -19.91 38.05
N GLU A 792 28.14 -19.93 37.65
CA GLU A 792 26.99 -19.40 38.41
C GLU A 792 26.04 -20.55 38.81
#